data_AF-A0AB34AEL8-F1
#
_entry.id   AF-A0AB34AEL8-F1
#
_cell.length_a   1.000
_cell.length_b   1.000
_cell.length_c   1.000
_cell.angle_alpha   90.00
_cell.angle_beta   90.00
_cell.angle_gamma   90.00
#
_symmetry.space_group_name_H-M   'P 1'
#
loop_
_entity.id
_entity.type
_entity.pdbx_description
1 polymer ?
#
loop_
_entity_poly.entity_id
_entity_poly.type
_entity_poly.pdbx_seq_one_letter_code
_entity_poly.pdbx_strand_id
1 'polypeptide(L)'
;MIDVNNFHYMKIGLASPEKIRSWSFGEVKKPETINYRTLKPEKDGLFCERIFGPTKDWECSCGKYKRVRYKGMVCDRCGVEVTKSKVRRERMGHIELAAPVSHIWYFKGIPSRMGLLLDMSPRALEEVIYFASYVVVNPGPTGLEKKTLLSEAEFREYYDKFPGQFTAKMGAEGIKELLDEIDLDTELKELRDELESATGQRLTRAIKRLEVVESFRHSGNNPAWMVLDVLPIIPPEIRPMVQLDGGRFATSDLNDLYRRVINRNNRLKRLLDLGAPGIIVQNEKRMLQEAVDALIDNGRRGRPVTGPGNRPLKSLSHMLKGKQGRFRQNLLGKRVDYSGRSVIAVGPSLKMYQCGLPKEMALELFKPFIMKELVQREIATNIKNAKSKIERMDDEVWDVLEDVIKEHPVLLNRAPTLHRLGIQAFEPTLVEGRAIRLHPLATTAYNADFDGDQMAVHVPLSKEAQAEARMLMLAAQNILNPKDGKPVVTPSQDMVLGNYYLTLERKDAVNTGTIYNDTNEVLKAYANGYVHLHTRIGVHASSFNNPTFTEAQNHKILTTSVGKVIFNEIIPDSFAYINEPTKYNLENSTPDKYFVSATELGEGGLKAYFDEQPLIEPFNKNFLGNIIAEVFNRFSITDTSMMLDRMKDLGFKFSSKAGITVGVSDIVVLPDKQQILDEHEKLVEKVQKQFNRGLITEFERYNAVVEIWTDAKDQIQNELMGSLEKTNPIFMMSDSGARGNASNFTQLAGMRGLMAAPSGKIIELPITSSFREGLTVLEYFISTHGARKGLADTALKTADSGYLTRRLVDVAQDVIVREEDCGTDRGLLVSDIKEGTEMIEPFSERIEGRYSKETIRHPETDEVIVRPDELVTAEIAKKITDAGIEEMYIRSAFTCNTRHGVCEKCYGKNLATGEKVEVGEAVGTIAAQSIGEPGTQLTMRTFHTGGVAGSDITQGLPRIQEIFEARNPKGQAVVTEIEGVVDDISVAKDRQQEIVIKGANETKSYLASGTSRLKVEVGQSVERGEALTEGSIEPKNFLSISGLNATESYLLKEVQKVYRMQGVEIDDKHVEVMVRQMLRKVRIIEAGDTKLLPGALVDIHNFTDANREAFKERKRPATSKPVLLGITKASLETESFLSAASFQETTRVLTDAAIKGKRDNLLGLKENVIIGKLIPAGTGMRRYSDVQYDKATPEEVVEEIQPTEI
;
A
#
# COMPACT_ATOMS: atom_id res chain seq x y z
N MET A 1 18.47 -28.27 -14.58
CA MET A 1 17.86 -27.00 -14.17
C MET A 1 18.76 -26.47 -13.07
N ILE A 2 19.26 -25.23 -13.17
CA ILE A 2 19.96 -24.61 -12.03
C ILE A 2 18.93 -24.59 -10.90
N ASP A 3 19.29 -25.16 -9.75
CA ASP A 3 18.44 -25.09 -8.57
C ASP A 3 18.20 -23.61 -8.26
N VAL A 4 16.94 -23.20 -8.28
CA VAL A 4 16.53 -21.79 -8.13
C VAL A 4 17.04 -21.25 -6.78
N ASN A 5 17.28 -22.12 -5.81
CA ASN A 5 17.82 -21.74 -4.51
C ASN A 5 19.30 -21.35 -4.54
N ASN A 6 20.09 -21.80 -5.53
CA ASN A 6 21.56 -21.76 -5.48
C ASN A 6 22.25 -20.60 -6.23
N PHE A 7 21.53 -19.53 -6.61
CA PHE A 7 22.15 -18.36 -7.26
C PHE A 7 21.96 -17.06 -6.46
N HIS A 8 23.00 -16.22 -6.40
CA HIS A 8 23.02 -14.99 -5.58
C HIS A 8 22.63 -13.72 -6.33
N TYR A 9 22.71 -13.71 -7.66
CA TYR A 9 22.45 -12.52 -8.46
C TYR A 9 21.92 -12.89 -9.84
N MET A 10 21.27 -11.94 -10.50
CA MET A 10 20.80 -12.08 -11.88
C MET A 10 21.40 -10.96 -12.75
N LYS A 11 21.92 -11.31 -13.93
CA LYS A 11 22.48 -10.35 -14.88
C LYS A 11 21.63 -10.30 -16.15
N ILE A 12 21.42 -9.10 -16.67
CA ILE A 12 20.79 -8.85 -17.98
C ILE A 12 21.81 -8.18 -18.92
N GLY A 13 21.72 -8.45 -20.22
CA GLY A 13 22.62 -7.90 -21.23
C GLY A 13 22.08 -8.14 -22.65
N LEU A 14 22.74 -7.54 -23.65
CA LEU A 14 22.45 -7.82 -25.05
C LEU A 14 22.88 -9.25 -25.43
N ALA A 15 22.14 -9.86 -26.35
CA ALA A 15 22.45 -11.20 -26.85
C ALA A 15 23.15 -11.09 -28.22
N SER A 16 24.38 -11.59 -28.31
CA SER A 16 25.07 -11.68 -29.59
C SER A 16 24.43 -12.73 -30.51
N PRO A 17 24.58 -12.64 -31.84
CA PRO A 17 24.08 -13.64 -32.78
C PRO A 17 24.58 -15.06 -32.47
N GLU A 18 25.85 -15.21 -32.10
CA GLU A 18 26.45 -16.48 -31.69
C GLU A 18 25.80 -17.05 -30.43
N LYS A 19 25.49 -16.18 -29.46
CA LYS A 19 24.82 -16.60 -28.22
C LYS A 19 23.38 -17.06 -28.50
N ILE A 20 22.67 -16.39 -29.40
CA ILE A 20 21.33 -16.83 -29.84
C ILE A 20 21.41 -18.21 -30.52
N ARG A 21 22.42 -18.44 -31.37
CA ARG A 21 22.65 -19.77 -31.99
C ARG A 21 22.97 -20.83 -30.95
N SER A 22 23.76 -20.50 -29.93
CA SER A 22 24.11 -21.43 -28.84
C SER A 22 22.90 -21.91 -28.02
N TRP A 23 21.85 -21.08 -27.92
CA TRP A 23 20.61 -21.43 -27.24
C TRP A 23 19.68 -22.32 -28.07
N SER A 24 19.90 -22.36 -29.37
CA SER A 24 18.99 -23.01 -30.29
C SER A 24 19.31 -24.49 -30.50
N PHE A 25 18.27 -25.31 -30.54
CA PHE A 25 18.35 -26.72 -30.88
C PHE A 25 18.13 -27.00 -32.38
N GLY A 26 17.85 -25.95 -33.18
CA GLY A 26 17.68 -26.07 -34.62
C GLY A 26 17.02 -24.85 -35.28
N GLU A 27 17.31 -24.67 -36.56
CA GLU A 27 16.73 -23.63 -37.41
C GLU A 27 15.31 -24.03 -37.87
N VAL A 28 14.36 -23.12 -37.75
CA VAL A 28 13.00 -23.27 -38.28
C VAL A 28 12.92 -22.63 -39.65
N LYS A 29 12.70 -23.45 -40.68
CA LYS A 29 12.65 -23.02 -42.09
C LYS A 29 11.22 -22.86 -42.60
N LYS A 30 10.29 -23.60 -42.02
CA LYS A 30 8.92 -23.75 -42.53
C LYS A 30 7.90 -23.01 -41.65
N PRO A 31 6.97 -22.24 -42.26
CA PRO A 31 5.93 -21.50 -41.54
C PRO A 31 4.82 -22.38 -40.96
N GLU A 32 4.72 -23.64 -41.40
CA GLU A 32 3.67 -24.57 -41.01
C GLU A 32 3.79 -25.00 -39.54
N THR A 33 2.65 -25.27 -38.90
CA THR A 33 2.57 -25.68 -37.49
C THR A 33 2.40 -27.19 -37.35
N ILE A 34 1.18 -27.68 -37.56
CA ILE A 34 0.82 -29.10 -37.55
C ILE A 34 0.14 -29.46 -38.87
N ASN A 35 0.19 -30.73 -39.21
CA ASN A 35 -0.60 -31.28 -40.29
C ASN A 35 -2.05 -31.48 -39.82
N TYR A 36 -3.01 -30.77 -40.43
CA TYR A 36 -4.41 -30.82 -40.00
C TYR A 36 -5.07 -32.20 -40.19
N ARG A 37 -4.53 -33.08 -41.05
CA ARG A 37 -5.06 -34.42 -41.27
C ARG A 37 -4.52 -35.43 -40.25
N THR A 38 -3.22 -35.38 -39.97
CA THR A 38 -2.56 -36.36 -39.09
C THR A 38 -2.39 -35.88 -37.65
N LEU A 39 -2.66 -34.59 -37.39
CA LEU A 39 -2.44 -33.89 -36.13
C LEU A 39 -0.99 -33.93 -35.63
N LYS A 40 -0.05 -34.36 -36.48
CA LYS A 40 1.37 -34.41 -36.16
C LYS A 40 2.07 -33.08 -36.49
N PRO A 41 3.06 -32.66 -35.70
CA PRO A 41 3.89 -31.51 -36.03
C PRO A 41 4.63 -31.68 -37.36
N GLU A 42 4.70 -30.60 -38.14
CA GLU A 42 5.40 -30.62 -39.42
C GLU A 42 6.93 -30.61 -39.25
N LYS A 43 7.64 -31.25 -40.19
CA LYS A 43 9.11 -31.28 -40.18
C LYS A 43 9.65 -29.90 -40.53
N ASP A 44 10.59 -29.40 -39.72
CA ASP A 44 11.19 -28.05 -39.79
C ASP A 44 10.20 -26.88 -39.61
N GLY A 45 8.97 -27.19 -39.19
CA GLY A 45 7.94 -26.21 -38.86
C GLY A 45 8.01 -25.68 -37.42
N LEU A 46 7.09 -24.79 -37.07
CA LEU A 46 7.05 -24.11 -35.78
C LEU A 46 6.82 -25.05 -34.58
N PHE A 47 6.37 -26.28 -34.78
CA PHE A 47 6.14 -27.27 -33.71
C PHE A 47 7.03 -28.52 -33.84
N CYS A 48 8.02 -28.49 -34.74
CA CYS A 48 8.83 -29.64 -35.14
C CYS A 48 9.39 -30.44 -33.94
N GLU A 49 9.15 -31.75 -33.92
CA GLU A 49 9.62 -32.64 -32.85
C GLU A 49 11.14 -32.85 -32.86
N ARG A 50 11.78 -32.69 -34.02
CA ARG A 50 13.25 -32.79 -34.15
C ARG A 50 13.96 -31.66 -33.40
N ILE A 51 13.40 -30.45 -33.47
CA ILE A 51 13.99 -29.24 -32.87
C ILE A 51 13.59 -29.15 -31.40
N PHE A 52 12.29 -29.25 -31.11
CA PHE A 52 11.76 -28.98 -29.78
C PHE A 52 11.68 -30.20 -28.86
N GLY A 53 11.80 -31.42 -29.40
CA GLY A 53 11.67 -32.68 -28.66
C GLY A 53 10.33 -33.39 -28.91
N PRO A 54 10.14 -34.61 -28.38
CA PRO A 54 8.98 -35.47 -28.69
C PRO A 54 7.69 -34.98 -28.03
N THR A 55 6.53 -35.16 -28.70
CA THR A 55 5.20 -34.83 -28.12
C THR A 55 4.75 -35.82 -27.06
N LYS A 56 5.20 -37.07 -27.13
CA LYS A 56 4.89 -38.14 -26.18
C LYS A 56 6.13 -38.54 -25.39
N ASP A 57 5.95 -38.88 -24.12
CA ASP A 57 7.06 -39.30 -23.26
C ASP A 57 7.70 -40.60 -23.77
N TRP A 58 9.02 -40.56 -23.95
CA TRP A 58 9.83 -41.72 -24.35
C TRP A 58 9.42 -42.36 -25.69
N GLU A 59 8.84 -41.57 -26.61
CA GLU A 59 8.43 -42.03 -27.94
C GLU A 59 8.92 -41.06 -29.02
N CYS A 60 9.54 -41.60 -30.07
CA CYS A 60 9.92 -40.81 -31.25
C CYS A 60 8.74 -40.61 -32.22
N SER A 61 8.80 -39.58 -33.07
CA SER A 61 7.72 -39.20 -34.02
C SER A 61 7.17 -40.33 -34.90
N CYS A 62 8.07 -41.19 -35.37
CA CYS A 62 7.75 -42.29 -36.29
C CYS A 62 7.32 -43.57 -35.56
N GLY A 63 7.44 -43.62 -34.23
CA GLY A 63 7.08 -44.78 -33.42
C GLY A 63 8.07 -45.94 -33.46
N LYS A 64 9.24 -45.82 -34.11
CA LYS A 64 10.29 -46.86 -34.15
C LYS A 64 10.85 -47.15 -32.76
N TYR A 65 11.25 -46.10 -32.03
CA TYR A 65 11.71 -46.19 -30.65
C TYR A 65 10.60 -45.75 -29.70
N LYS A 66 10.23 -46.65 -28.78
CA LYS A 66 9.24 -46.45 -27.73
C LYS A 66 9.75 -47.04 -26.41
N ARG A 67 9.35 -46.44 -25.29
CA ARG A 67 9.69 -46.84 -23.90
C ARG A 67 11.05 -46.29 -23.43
N VAL A 68 11.20 -46.24 -22.11
CA VAL A 68 12.34 -45.64 -21.39
C VAL A 68 13.70 -46.26 -21.75
N ARG A 69 13.74 -47.52 -22.20
CA ARG A 69 14.98 -48.23 -22.57
C ARG A 69 15.81 -47.55 -23.67
N TYR A 70 15.20 -46.70 -24.49
CA TYR A 70 15.87 -45.95 -25.55
C TYR A 70 16.18 -44.49 -25.16
N LYS A 71 16.17 -44.17 -23.86
CA LYS A 71 16.46 -42.83 -23.35
C LYS A 71 17.74 -42.25 -23.95
N GLY A 72 17.65 -41.05 -24.51
CA GLY A 72 18.78 -40.32 -25.12
C GLY A 72 19.17 -40.79 -26.52
N MET A 73 18.54 -41.85 -27.05
CA MET A 73 18.79 -42.29 -28.42
C MET A 73 18.09 -41.36 -29.42
N VAL A 74 18.83 -40.88 -30.41
CA VAL A 74 18.28 -40.09 -31.52
C VAL A 74 17.81 -41.04 -32.62
N CYS A 75 16.55 -40.91 -33.04
CA CYS A 75 16.00 -41.79 -34.06
C CYS A 75 16.64 -41.54 -35.43
N ASP A 76 17.17 -42.58 -36.06
CA ASP A 76 17.72 -42.56 -37.42
C ASP A 76 16.69 -42.19 -38.50
N ARG A 77 15.41 -42.57 -38.31
CA ARG A 77 14.35 -42.30 -39.29
C ARG A 77 13.79 -40.88 -39.21
N CYS A 78 13.52 -40.37 -38.01
CA CYS A 78 12.85 -39.07 -37.82
C CYS A 78 13.73 -37.98 -37.18
N GLY A 79 14.94 -38.32 -36.72
CA GLY A 79 15.87 -37.39 -36.08
C GLY A 79 15.44 -36.90 -34.69
N VAL A 80 14.36 -37.46 -34.12
CA VAL A 80 13.84 -37.06 -32.81
C VAL A 80 14.53 -37.85 -31.71
N GLU A 81 15.02 -37.14 -30.71
CA GLU A 81 15.60 -37.72 -29.50
C GLU A 81 14.50 -38.28 -28.58
N VAL A 82 14.69 -39.51 -28.10
CA VAL A 82 13.77 -40.16 -27.17
C VAL A 82 14.02 -39.65 -25.75
N THR A 83 13.21 -38.69 -25.32
CA THR A 83 13.27 -38.06 -24.00
C THR A 83 11.85 -37.76 -23.48
N LYS A 84 11.74 -37.08 -22.34
CA LYS A 84 10.44 -36.61 -21.81
C LYS A 84 9.91 -35.46 -22.68
N SER A 85 8.61 -35.43 -22.91
CA SER A 85 7.91 -34.34 -23.63
C SER A 85 8.12 -32.96 -22.99
N LYS A 86 8.36 -32.92 -21.67
CA LYS A 86 8.65 -31.69 -20.90
C LYS A 86 9.74 -30.81 -21.53
N VAL A 87 10.72 -31.39 -22.23
CA VAL A 87 11.79 -30.61 -22.88
C VAL A 87 11.25 -29.63 -23.95
N ARG A 88 10.04 -29.86 -24.49
CA ARG A 88 9.36 -28.96 -25.45
C ARG A 88 8.96 -27.61 -24.85
N ARG A 89 9.06 -27.47 -23.53
CA ARG A 89 8.89 -26.20 -22.81
C ARG A 89 10.20 -25.44 -22.62
N GLU A 90 11.34 -26.09 -22.85
CA GLU A 90 12.68 -25.56 -22.55
C GLU A 90 13.49 -25.29 -23.84
N ARG A 91 13.42 -26.18 -24.84
CA ARG A 91 14.22 -26.08 -26.07
C ARG A 91 13.75 -24.92 -26.96
N MET A 92 14.67 -24.04 -27.34
CA MET A 92 14.39 -22.92 -28.26
C MET A 92 14.81 -23.23 -29.70
N GLY A 93 14.15 -22.57 -30.65
CA GLY A 93 14.52 -22.57 -32.07
C GLY A 93 15.12 -21.21 -32.46
N HIS A 94 15.58 -21.08 -33.70
CA HIS A 94 15.95 -19.78 -34.27
C HIS A 94 15.55 -19.67 -35.74
N ILE A 95 15.53 -18.43 -36.25
CA ILE A 95 15.37 -18.08 -37.67
C ILE A 95 16.62 -17.32 -38.10
N GLU A 96 17.27 -17.79 -39.16
CA GLU A 96 18.35 -17.05 -39.82
C GLU A 96 17.74 -16.02 -40.78
N LEU A 97 17.89 -14.73 -40.46
CA LEU A 97 17.32 -13.65 -41.27
C LEU A 97 18.14 -13.45 -42.55
N ALA A 98 17.45 -13.21 -43.67
CA ALA A 98 18.09 -12.99 -44.97
C ALA A 98 18.74 -11.61 -45.10
N ALA A 99 18.28 -10.66 -44.29
CA ALA A 99 18.84 -9.33 -44.15
C ALA A 99 18.80 -8.94 -42.66
N PRO A 100 19.79 -8.16 -42.15
CA PRO A 100 19.76 -7.63 -40.80
C PRO A 100 18.52 -6.76 -40.55
N VAL A 101 18.01 -6.81 -39.32
CA VAL A 101 16.80 -6.08 -38.91
C VAL A 101 17.08 -5.32 -37.63
N SER A 102 16.75 -4.03 -37.59
CA SER A 102 16.93 -3.21 -36.38
C SER A 102 15.94 -3.64 -35.29
N HIS A 103 16.38 -3.66 -34.02
CA HIS A 103 15.50 -3.99 -32.91
C HIS A 103 14.69 -2.76 -32.44
N ILE A 104 13.36 -2.83 -32.54
CA ILE A 104 12.42 -1.71 -32.31
C ILE A 104 12.58 -0.98 -30.97
N TRP A 105 12.95 -1.67 -29.88
CA TRP A 105 13.12 -1.03 -28.56
C TRP A 105 14.27 -0.02 -28.50
N TYR A 106 15.40 -0.26 -29.17
CA TYR A 106 16.57 0.62 -29.11
C TYR A 106 16.45 1.81 -30.07
N PHE A 107 15.73 1.60 -31.18
CA PHE A 107 15.47 2.62 -32.19
C PHE A 107 14.31 3.55 -31.78
N LYS A 108 13.10 3.04 -31.48
CA LYS A 108 11.91 3.83 -31.05
C LYS A 108 11.79 3.98 -29.53
N GLY A 109 12.90 3.86 -28.81
CA GLY A 109 12.98 4.19 -27.38
C GLY A 109 12.81 5.69 -27.15
N ILE A 110 12.31 6.09 -25.99
CA ILE A 110 12.36 7.48 -25.53
C ILE A 110 13.30 7.51 -24.32
N PRO A 111 14.55 7.99 -24.44
CA PRO A 111 15.23 8.43 -25.68
C PRO A 111 15.70 7.27 -26.59
N SER A 112 15.96 7.57 -27.88
CA SER A 112 16.49 6.59 -28.84
C SER A 112 17.96 6.32 -28.54
N ARG A 113 18.30 5.07 -28.20
CA ARG A 113 19.66 4.70 -27.79
C ARG A 113 20.60 4.63 -29.00
N MET A 114 20.09 4.15 -30.14
CA MET A 114 20.80 4.22 -31.43
C MET A 114 21.03 5.68 -31.85
N GLY A 115 20.03 6.55 -31.70
CA GLY A 115 20.15 7.97 -32.06
C GLY A 115 21.20 8.71 -31.25
N LEU A 116 21.26 8.46 -29.94
CA LEU A 116 22.27 9.05 -29.07
C LEU A 116 23.68 8.58 -29.43
N LEU A 117 23.90 7.28 -29.66
CA LEU A 117 25.22 6.76 -30.04
C LEU A 117 25.71 7.33 -31.37
N LEU A 118 24.88 7.27 -32.40
CA LEU A 118 25.23 7.72 -33.75
C LEU A 118 25.23 9.24 -33.92
N ASP A 119 24.72 9.99 -32.93
CA ASP A 119 24.40 11.41 -33.00
C ASP A 119 23.39 11.79 -34.10
N MET A 120 22.52 10.84 -34.47
CA MET A 120 21.50 11.02 -35.49
C MET A 120 20.13 11.28 -34.88
N SER A 121 19.31 12.10 -35.55
CA SER A 121 17.93 12.31 -35.11
C SER A 121 17.11 11.02 -35.24
N PRO A 122 16.11 10.77 -34.37
CA PRO A 122 15.24 9.59 -34.50
C PRO A 122 14.50 9.52 -35.84
N ARG A 123 14.22 10.67 -36.46
CA ARG A 123 13.60 10.77 -37.78
C ARG A 123 14.57 10.34 -38.89
N ALA A 124 15.83 10.79 -38.83
CA ALA A 124 16.87 10.37 -39.76
C ALA A 124 17.06 8.84 -39.72
N LEU A 125 17.14 8.26 -38.52
CA LEU A 125 17.23 6.80 -38.38
C LEU A 125 16.02 6.07 -38.97
N GLU A 126 14.82 6.63 -38.81
CA GLU A 126 13.60 6.05 -39.40
C GLU A 126 13.64 6.04 -40.93
N GLU A 127 14.06 7.17 -41.52
CA GLU A 127 14.17 7.32 -42.97
C GLU A 127 15.20 6.33 -43.55
N VAL A 128 16.32 6.08 -42.87
CA VAL A 128 17.32 5.09 -43.28
C VAL A 128 16.80 3.65 -43.10
N ILE A 129 16.32 3.28 -41.90
CA ILE A 129 15.92 1.90 -41.57
C ILE A 129 14.78 1.41 -42.47
N TYR A 130 13.84 2.27 -42.84
CA TYR A 130 12.70 1.91 -43.68
C TYR A 130 12.88 2.28 -45.16
N PHE A 131 14.14 2.41 -45.61
CA PHE A 131 14.52 2.53 -47.02
C PHE A 131 13.94 3.77 -47.73
N ALA A 132 13.86 4.92 -47.04
CA ALA A 132 13.45 6.20 -47.62
C ALA A 132 14.65 7.06 -48.08
N SER A 133 15.78 6.97 -47.39
CA SER A 133 17.01 7.73 -47.69
C SER A 133 18.26 6.87 -47.52
N TYR A 134 19.35 7.23 -48.21
CA TYR A 134 20.68 6.65 -48.00
C TYR A 134 21.42 7.41 -46.91
N VAL A 135 22.30 6.71 -46.20
CA VAL A 135 23.26 7.30 -45.27
C VAL A 135 24.67 7.03 -45.77
N VAL A 136 25.52 8.06 -45.77
CA VAL A 136 26.93 7.95 -46.13
C VAL A 136 27.69 7.22 -45.02
N VAL A 137 28.23 6.04 -45.34
CA VAL A 137 29.03 5.21 -44.42
C VAL A 137 30.51 5.57 -44.55
N ASN A 138 31.02 5.61 -45.78
CA ASN A 138 32.37 6.10 -46.08
C ASN A 138 32.30 7.21 -47.13
N PRO A 139 32.62 8.47 -46.77
CA PRO A 139 32.53 9.61 -47.68
C PRO A 139 33.63 9.64 -48.77
N GLY A 140 34.76 8.97 -48.58
CA GLY A 140 35.88 9.04 -49.53
C GLY A 140 36.31 10.49 -49.84
N PRO A 141 36.87 10.78 -51.04
CA PRO A 141 37.35 12.11 -51.43
C PRO A 141 36.26 13.02 -52.04
N THR A 142 34.98 12.86 -51.64
CA THR A 142 33.83 13.48 -52.34
C THR A 142 33.29 14.76 -51.68
N GLY A 143 33.88 15.20 -50.56
CA GLY A 143 33.42 16.36 -49.80
C GLY A 143 32.14 16.12 -48.99
N LEU A 144 31.57 14.91 -49.05
CA LEU A 144 30.46 14.49 -48.19
C LEU A 144 30.95 14.25 -46.75
N GLU A 145 30.10 14.57 -45.78
CA GLU A 145 30.35 14.19 -44.39
C GLU A 145 29.79 12.78 -44.10
N LYS A 146 30.42 12.10 -43.14
CA LYS A 146 29.94 10.80 -42.65
C LYS A 146 28.58 11.01 -41.96
N LYS A 147 27.66 10.06 -42.12
CA LYS A 147 26.28 10.11 -41.59
C LYS A 147 25.34 11.13 -42.26
N THR A 148 25.78 11.81 -43.31
CA THR A 148 24.89 12.66 -44.13
C THR A 148 23.84 11.82 -44.83
N LEU A 149 22.60 12.32 -44.84
CA LEU A 149 21.48 11.70 -45.53
C LEU A 149 21.45 12.17 -46.99
N LEU A 150 21.26 11.24 -47.91
CA LEU A 150 21.05 11.51 -49.32
C LEU A 150 19.70 10.95 -49.76
N SER A 151 18.93 11.75 -50.48
CA SER A 151 17.79 11.27 -51.24
C SER A 151 18.24 10.39 -52.41
N GLU A 152 17.32 9.61 -53.00
CA GLU A 152 17.63 8.79 -54.18
C GLU A 152 18.16 9.65 -55.36
N ALA A 153 17.66 10.89 -55.51
CA ALA A 153 18.12 11.82 -56.56
C ALA A 153 19.54 12.30 -56.29
N GLU A 154 19.83 12.76 -55.06
CA GLU A 154 21.18 13.20 -54.67
C GLU A 154 22.18 12.05 -54.72
N PHE A 155 21.80 10.86 -54.25
CA PHE A 155 22.66 9.68 -54.31
C PHE A 155 23.08 9.38 -55.76
N ARG A 156 22.15 9.44 -56.72
CA ARG A 156 22.47 9.27 -58.15
C ARG A 156 23.38 10.37 -58.67
N GLU A 157 23.11 11.62 -58.33
CA GLU A 157 23.94 12.76 -58.75
C GLU A 157 25.39 12.61 -58.24
N TYR A 158 25.58 12.26 -56.98
CA TYR A 158 26.90 12.02 -56.41
C TYR A 158 27.55 10.75 -56.95
N TYR A 159 26.78 9.69 -57.19
CA TYR A 159 27.28 8.43 -57.76
C TYR A 159 27.75 8.60 -59.21
N ASP A 160 27.03 9.39 -60.01
CA ASP A 160 27.40 9.72 -61.39
C ASP A 160 28.66 10.60 -61.45
N LYS A 161 28.81 11.52 -60.48
CA LYS A 161 30.02 12.37 -60.35
C LYS A 161 31.23 11.63 -59.80
N PHE A 162 31.03 10.72 -58.84
CA PHE A 162 32.08 10.04 -58.09
C PHE A 162 31.85 8.52 -58.00
N PRO A 163 31.87 7.80 -59.13
CA PRO A 163 31.53 6.38 -59.18
C PRO A 163 32.52 5.54 -58.35
N GLY A 164 31.99 4.82 -57.35
CA GLY A 164 32.76 3.92 -56.50
C GLY A 164 33.73 4.59 -55.51
N GLN A 165 33.74 5.92 -55.42
CA GLN A 165 34.67 6.66 -54.55
C GLN A 165 34.11 6.91 -53.14
N PHE A 166 32.78 6.86 -52.97
CA PHE A 166 32.10 6.91 -51.68
C PHE A 166 31.12 5.74 -51.56
N THR A 167 30.76 5.40 -50.32
CA THR A 167 29.75 4.37 -50.04
C THR A 167 28.61 4.97 -49.23
N ALA A 168 27.40 4.86 -49.77
CA ALA A 168 26.17 5.17 -49.06
C ALA A 168 25.24 3.95 -49.09
N LYS A 169 24.64 3.63 -47.94
CA LYS A 169 23.78 2.45 -47.77
C LYS A 169 22.44 2.86 -47.18
N MET A 170 21.46 1.97 -47.26
CA MET A 170 20.13 2.15 -46.67
C MET A 170 19.70 0.90 -45.92
N GLY A 171 18.67 1.03 -45.09
CA GLY A 171 18.19 -0.05 -44.24
C GLY A 171 19.05 -0.29 -43.00
N ALA A 172 18.74 -1.36 -42.28
CA ALA A 172 19.45 -1.74 -41.06
C ALA A 172 20.92 -2.14 -41.31
N GLU A 173 21.29 -2.51 -42.54
CA GLU A 173 22.68 -2.82 -42.94
C GLU A 173 23.59 -1.59 -42.81
N GLY A 174 23.16 -0.43 -43.34
CA GLY A 174 23.93 0.81 -43.22
C GLY A 174 24.08 1.26 -41.76
N ILE A 175 23.05 1.09 -40.95
CA ILE A 175 23.11 1.40 -39.51
C ILE A 175 24.05 0.44 -38.77
N LYS A 176 24.05 -0.84 -39.12
CA LYS A 176 24.93 -1.84 -38.51
C LYS A 176 26.40 -1.51 -38.77
N GLU A 177 26.76 -1.19 -40.01
CA GLU A 177 28.15 -0.82 -40.35
C GLU A 177 28.60 0.45 -39.63
N LEU A 178 27.72 1.46 -39.53
CA LEU A 178 28.02 2.65 -38.72
C LEU A 178 28.22 2.34 -37.23
N LEU A 179 27.51 1.34 -36.68
CA LEU A 179 27.65 0.93 -35.29
C LEU A 179 28.92 0.08 -35.06
N ASP A 180 29.31 -0.75 -36.03
CA ASP A 180 30.53 -1.56 -35.97
C ASP A 180 31.80 -0.71 -36.08
N GLU A 181 31.75 0.42 -36.79
CA GLU A 181 32.89 1.36 -36.94
C GLU A 181 33.06 2.35 -35.77
N ILE A 182 32.12 2.42 -34.81
CA ILE A 182 32.24 3.33 -33.67
C ILE A 182 33.31 2.84 -32.69
N ASP A 183 34.29 3.71 -32.43
CA ASP A 183 35.22 3.55 -31.31
C ASP A 183 34.73 4.31 -30.07
N LEU A 184 34.32 3.56 -29.05
CA LEU A 184 33.78 4.10 -27.81
C LEU A 184 34.81 4.87 -26.98
N ASP A 185 36.11 4.53 -27.06
CA ASP A 185 37.14 5.20 -26.28
C ASP A 185 37.48 6.58 -26.84
N THR A 186 37.51 6.70 -28.17
CA THR A 186 37.72 7.99 -28.86
C THR A 186 36.52 8.92 -28.66
N GLU A 187 35.30 8.42 -28.87
CA GLU A 187 34.07 9.22 -28.68
C GLU A 187 33.92 9.72 -27.24
N LEU A 188 34.34 8.92 -26.25
CA LEU A 188 34.29 9.32 -24.84
C LEU A 188 35.23 10.49 -24.54
N LYS A 189 36.42 10.54 -25.14
CA LYS A 189 37.36 11.67 -24.98
C LYS A 189 36.77 12.95 -25.56
N GLU A 190 36.28 12.88 -26.80
CA GLU A 190 35.65 14.02 -27.47
C GLU A 190 34.45 14.57 -26.68
N LEU A 191 33.60 13.68 -26.16
CA LEU A 191 32.45 14.10 -25.34
C LEU A 191 32.87 14.72 -24.00
N ARG A 192 33.98 14.27 -23.38
CA ARG A 192 34.48 14.89 -22.14
C ARG A 192 35.04 16.28 -22.40
N ASP A 193 35.79 16.46 -23.49
CA ASP A 193 36.30 17.77 -23.89
C ASP A 193 35.14 18.72 -24.28
N GLU A 194 34.10 18.21 -24.94
CA GLU A 194 32.90 18.99 -25.27
C GLU A 194 32.17 19.46 -24.00
N LEU A 195 32.11 18.63 -22.94
CA LEU A 195 31.43 18.98 -21.69
C LEU A 195 32.07 20.17 -20.96
N GLU A 196 33.38 20.40 -21.10
CA GLU A 196 34.05 21.55 -20.47
C GLU A 196 33.63 22.89 -21.11
N SER A 197 33.26 22.88 -22.39
CA SER A 197 32.90 24.09 -23.14
C SER A 197 31.39 24.27 -23.34
N ALA A 198 30.59 23.21 -23.22
CA ALA A 198 29.18 23.21 -23.55
C ALA A 198 28.30 23.82 -22.43
N THR A 199 27.33 24.66 -22.80
CA THR A 199 26.33 25.22 -21.89
C THR A 199 24.90 24.91 -22.34
N GLY A 200 23.96 24.95 -21.39
CA GLY A 200 22.52 24.83 -21.65
C GLY A 200 22.07 23.50 -22.27
N GLN A 201 21.38 23.56 -23.40
CA GLN A 201 20.77 22.39 -24.06
C GLN A 201 21.82 21.47 -24.68
N ARG A 202 22.93 22.03 -25.18
CA ARG A 202 24.07 21.28 -25.73
C ARG A 202 24.71 20.41 -24.66
N LEU A 203 24.95 20.98 -23.47
CA LEU A 203 25.44 20.26 -22.29
C LEU A 203 24.53 19.08 -21.93
N THR A 204 23.20 19.30 -21.91
CA THR A 204 22.23 18.25 -21.56
C THR A 204 22.25 17.07 -22.56
N ARG A 205 22.44 17.34 -23.86
CA ARG A 205 22.57 16.30 -24.89
C ARG A 205 23.90 15.55 -24.74
N ALA A 206 25.00 16.27 -24.55
CA ALA A 206 26.32 15.69 -24.34
C ALA A 206 26.35 14.76 -23.12
N ILE A 207 25.77 15.15 -21.99
CA ILE A 207 25.66 14.30 -20.78
C ILE A 207 24.91 13.00 -21.08
N LYS A 208 23.75 13.08 -21.74
CA LYS A 208 22.95 11.89 -22.09
C LYS A 208 23.68 10.96 -23.06
N ARG A 209 24.47 11.53 -23.97
CA ARG A 209 25.27 10.78 -24.93
C ARG A 209 26.44 10.09 -24.24
N LEU A 210 27.16 10.82 -23.38
CA LEU A 210 28.22 10.28 -22.54
C LEU A 210 27.73 9.11 -21.68
N GLU A 211 26.56 9.24 -21.03
CA GLU A 211 25.98 8.16 -20.22
C GLU A 211 25.81 6.86 -21.03
N VAL A 212 25.33 6.95 -22.28
CA VAL A 212 25.12 5.78 -23.13
C VAL A 212 26.46 5.17 -23.58
N VAL A 213 27.41 6.00 -24.02
CA VAL A 213 28.75 5.55 -24.44
C VAL A 213 29.47 4.84 -23.29
N GLU A 214 29.45 5.44 -22.10
CA GLU A 214 30.09 4.86 -20.92
C GLU A 214 29.38 3.58 -20.47
N SER A 215 28.05 3.51 -20.59
CA SER A 215 27.29 2.28 -20.32
C SER A 215 27.67 1.12 -21.24
N PHE A 216 27.87 1.36 -22.55
CA PHE A 216 28.32 0.32 -23.48
C PHE A 216 29.75 -0.14 -23.17
N ARG A 217 30.63 0.81 -22.85
CA ARG A 217 32.02 0.53 -22.46
C ARG A 217 32.10 -0.33 -21.18
N HIS A 218 31.36 0.02 -20.13
CA HIS A 218 31.35 -0.75 -18.88
C HIS A 218 30.67 -2.11 -18.99
N SER A 219 29.62 -2.22 -19.80
CA SER A 219 28.88 -3.47 -19.95
C SER A 219 29.63 -4.52 -20.79
N GLY A 220 30.57 -4.09 -21.61
CA GLY A 220 31.27 -4.93 -22.59
C GLY A 220 30.38 -5.37 -23.76
N ASN A 221 29.22 -4.74 -23.93
CA ASN A 221 28.32 -5.00 -25.05
C ASN A 221 28.85 -4.33 -26.32
N ASN A 222 28.76 -5.01 -27.47
CA ASN A 222 29.00 -4.36 -28.76
C ASN A 222 27.72 -3.60 -29.21
N PRO A 223 27.80 -2.30 -29.56
CA PRO A 223 26.67 -1.52 -30.09
C PRO A 223 25.94 -2.17 -31.27
N ALA A 224 26.64 -2.89 -32.14
CA ALA A 224 26.06 -3.53 -33.33
C ALA A 224 25.06 -4.66 -32.99
N TRP A 225 25.10 -5.22 -31.77
CA TRP A 225 24.12 -6.23 -31.31
C TRP A 225 22.69 -5.68 -31.16
N MET A 226 22.49 -4.36 -31.29
CA MET A 226 21.14 -3.78 -31.40
C MET A 226 20.47 -4.06 -32.76
N VAL A 227 21.24 -4.53 -33.76
CA VAL A 227 20.74 -5.03 -35.04
C VAL A 227 20.76 -6.56 -35.03
N LEU A 228 19.62 -7.17 -35.32
CA LEU A 228 19.41 -8.61 -35.26
C LEU A 228 19.76 -9.26 -36.61
N ASP A 229 20.71 -10.19 -36.59
CA ASP A 229 20.95 -11.13 -37.70
C ASP A 229 20.18 -12.45 -37.53
N VAL A 230 19.96 -12.85 -36.27
CA VAL A 230 19.32 -14.10 -35.89
C VAL A 230 18.18 -13.81 -34.92
N LEU A 231 17.01 -14.41 -35.16
CA LEU A 231 15.83 -14.22 -34.32
C LEU A 231 15.48 -15.52 -33.56
N PRO A 232 15.47 -15.54 -32.22
CA PRO A 232 15.07 -16.72 -31.46
C PRO A 232 13.56 -16.99 -31.53
N ILE A 233 13.20 -18.28 -31.51
CA ILE A 233 11.82 -18.77 -31.43
C ILE A 233 11.59 -19.41 -30.05
N ILE A 234 10.56 -18.91 -29.36
CA ILE A 234 10.11 -19.44 -28.07
C ILE A 234 9.59 -20.90 -28.21
N PRO A 235 9.78 -21.77 -27.20
CA PRO A 235 9.32 -23.15 -27.22
C PRO A 235 7.80 -23.28 -27.44
N PRO A 236 7.33 -24.34 -28.14
CA PRO A 236 5.92 -24.50 -28.53
C PRO A 236 4.94 -24.60 -27.37
N GLU A 237 5.32 -25.19 -26.22
CA GLU A 237 4.45 -25.28 -25.03
C GLU A 237 4.13 -23.90 -24.40
N ILE A 238 4.93 -22.87 -24.69
CA ILE A 238 4.67 -21.49 -24.24
C ILE A 238 3.74 -20.76 -25.22
N ARG A 239 3.55 -21.30 -26.44
CA ARG A 239 2.66 -20.79 -27.49
C ARG A 239 1.74 -21.91 -28.03
N PRO A 240 0.93 -22.53 -27.16
CA PRO A 240 0.20 -23.76 -27.50
C PRO A 240 -0.86 -23.51 -28.58
N MET A 241 -1.28 -24.61 -29.20
CA MET A 241 -2.49 -24.68 -30.00
C MET A 241 -3.41 -25.70 -29.32
N VAL A 242 -4.61 -25.26 -28.97
CA VAL A 242 -5.58 -26.08 -28.23
C VAL A 242 -6.72 -26.45 -29.17
N GLN A 243 -7.07 -27.73 -29.18
CA GLN A 243 -8.23 -28.21 -29.92
C GLN A 243 -9.51 -27.80 -29.16
N LEU A 244 -10.41 -27.12 -29.84
CA LEU A 244 -11.74 -26.77 -29.35
C LEU A 244 -12.75 -27.82 -29.79
N ASP A 245 -13.91 -27.83 -29.13
CA ASP A 245 -15.06 -28.62 -29.55
C ASP A 245 -15.44 -28.28 -31.01
N GLY A 246 -15.68 -29.31 -31.82
CA GLY A 246 -15.94 -29.17 -33.25
C GLY A 246 -14.68 -29.21 -34.15
N GLY A 247 -13.54 -29.67 -33.64
CA GLY A 247 -12.32 -29.93 -34.44
C GLY A 247 -11.57 -28.69 -34.90
N ARG A 248 -11.94 -27.51 -34.37
CA ARG A 248 -11.22 -26.24 -34.61
C ARG A 248 -10.01 -26.14 -33.68
N PHE A 249 -9.00 -25.38 -34.09
CA PHE A 249 -7.83 -25.10 -33.26
C PHE A 249 -7.80 -23.62 -32.86
N ALA A 250 -7.67 -23.37 -31.57
CA ALA A 250 -7.32 -22.06 -31.03
C ALA A 250 -5.80 -21.93 -30.98
N THR A 251 -5.25 -20.94 -31.68
CA THR A 251 -3.80 -20.70 -31.75
C THR A 251 -3.41 -19.44 -31.01
N SER A 252 -2.26 -19.46 -30.32
CA SER A 252 -1.66 -18.22 -29.80
C SER A 252 -1.31 -17.24 -30.92
N ASP A 253 -1.57 -15.95 -30.70
CA ASP A 253 -1.27 -14.84 -31.62
C ASP A 253 0.21 -14.81 -32.05
N LEU A 254 1.13 -15.27 -31.18
CA LEU A 254 2.56 -15.37 -31.49
C LEU A 254 2.83 -16.28 -32.69
N ASN A 255 2.09 -17.38 -32.84
CA ASN A 255 2.29 -18.30 -33.95
C ASN A 255 1.98 -17.60 -35.29
N ASP A 256 0.97 -16.74 -35.33
CA ASP A 256 0.64 -15.95 -36.52
C ASP A 256 1.72 -14.92 -36.85
N LEU A 257 2.27 -14.25 -35.82
CA LEU A 257 3.36 -13.29 -35.99
C LEU A 257 4.66 -13.96 -36.45
N TYR A 258 5.05 -15.09 -35.85
CA TYR A 258 6.21 -15.87 -36.30
C TYR A 258 6.03 -16.37 -37.74
N ARG A 259 4.83 -16.85 -38.08
CA ARG A 259 4.51 -17.31 -39.44
C ARG A 259 4.68 -16.18 -40.47
N ARG A 260 4.24 -14.96 -40.14
CA ARG A 260 4.45 -13.78 -41.00
C ARG A 260 5.94 -13.50 -41.22
N VAL A 261 6.75 -13.53 -40.17
CA VAL A 261 8.21 -13.33 -40.28
C VAL A 261 8.86 -14.40 -41.16
N ILE A 262 8.57 -15.68 -40.93
CA ILE A 262 9.13 -16.79 -41.73
C ILE A 262 8.73 -16.67 -43.20
N ASN A 263 7.46 -16.36 -43.48
CA ASN A 263 6.99 -16.18 -44.85
C ASN A 263 7.72 -15.05 -45.58
N ARG A 264 7.91 -13.90 -44.92
CA ARG A 264 8.64 -12.75 -45.48
C ARG A 264 10.12 -13.08 -45.67
N ASN A 265 10.74 -13.73 -44.69
CA ASN A 265 12.14 -14.12 -44.75
C ASN A 265 12.41 -15.11 -45.90
N ASN A 266 11.57 -16.13 -46.05
CA ASN A 266 11.70 -17.12 -47.13
C ASN A 266 11.45 -16.50 -48.51
N ARG A 267 10.51 -15.55 -48.61
CA ARG A 267 10.26 -14.80 -49.84
C ARG A 267 11.47 -13.94 -50.21
N LEU A 268 12.07 -13.26 -49.24
CA LEU A 268 13.27 -12.45 -49.45
C LEU A 268 14.47 -13.31 -49.88
N LYS A 269 14.73 -14.46 -49.23
CA LYS A 269 15.80 -15.40 -49.65
C LYS A 269 15.65 -15.79 -51.12
N ARG A 270 14.45 -16.22 -51.51
CA ARG A 270 14.16 -16.59 -52.92
C ARG A 270 14.38 -15.43 -53.89
N LEU A 271 14.00 -14.21 -53.53
CA LEU A 271 14.19 -13.03 -54.38
C LEU A 271 15.67 -12.67 -54.55
N LEU A 272 16.47 -12.83 -53.50
CA LEU A 272 17.93 -12.64 -53.55
C LEU A 272 18.58 -13.72 -54.43
N ASP A 273 18.20 -14.99 -54.26
CA ASP A 273 18.72 -16.12 -55.06
C ASP A 273 18.39 -15.99 -56.56
N LEU A 274 17.24 -15.39 -56.88
CA LEU A 274 16.79 -15.13 -58.26
C LEU A 274 17.39 -13.85 -58.87
N GLY A 275 18.15 -13.06 -58.11
CA GLY A 275 18.73 -11.80 -58.60
C GLY A 275 17.68 -10.72 -58.92
N ALA A 276 16.62 -10.61 -58.11
CA ALA A 276 15.55 -9.63 -58.33
C ALA A 276 16.03 -8.16 -58.29
N PRO A 277 15.37 -7.23 -59.02
CA PRO A 277 15.72 -5.81 -59.00
C PRO A 277 15.73 -5.17 -57.61
N GLY A 278 16.64 -4.20 -57.41
CA GLY A 278 16.89 -3.55 -56.12
C GLY A 278 15.66 -2.99 -55.42
N ILE A 279 14.73 -2.34 -56.15
CA ILE A 279 13.50 -1.75 -55.60
C ILE A 279 12.60 -2.83 -54.95
N ILE A 280 12.49 -4.01 -55.58
CA ILE A 280 11.67 -5.12 -55.07
C ILE A 280 12.33 -5.69 -53.81
N VAL A 281 13.65 -5.86 -53.83
CA VAL A 281 14.43 -6.34 -52.69
C VAL A 281 14.32 -5.38 -51.51
N GLN A 282 14.47 -4.06 -51.74
CA GLN A 282 14.31 -3.03 -50.71
C GLN A 282 12.91 -3.06 -50.09
N ASN A 283 11.86 -3.17 -50.90
CA ASN A 283 10.50 -3.27 -50.39
C ASN A 283 10.29 -4.54 -49.54
N GLU A 284 10.79 -5.70 -49.96
CA GLU A 284 10.65 -6.93 -49.16
C GLU A 284 11.51 -6.90 -47.89
N LYS A 285 12.71 -6.29 -47.92
CA LYS A 285 13.50 -5.99 -46.70
C LYS A 285 12.72 -5.09 -45.73
N ARG A 286 12.06 -4.04 -46.21
CA ARG A 286 11.17 -3.18 -45.41
C ARG A 286 10.01 -3.97 -44.81
N MET A 287 9.35 -4.83 -45.58
CA MET A 287 8.26 -5.68 -45.09
C MET A 287 8.72 -6.69 -44.03
N LEU A 288 9.95 -7.22 -44.17
CA LEU A 288 10.56 -8.09 -43.17
C LEU A 288 10.83 -7.33 -41.86
N GLN A 289 11.40 -6.12 -41.94
CA GLN A 289 11.60 -5.23 -40.79
C GLN A 289 10.28 -4.99 -40.05
N GLU A 290 9.21 -4.62 -40.77
CA GLU A 290 7.88 -4.40 -40.19
C GLU A 290 7.28 -5.67 -39.54
N ALA A 291 7.49 -6.84 -40.14
CA ALA A 291 7.00 -8.10 -39.59
C ALA A 291 7.72 -8.46 -38.27
N VAL A 292 9.02 -8.23 -38.18
CA VAL A 292 9.80 -8.44 -36.95
C VAL A 292 9.43 -7.40 -35.89
N ASP A 293 9.25 -6.14 -36.28
CA ASP A 293 8.80 -5.09 -35.37
C ASP A 293 7.43 -5.44 -34.75
N ALA A 294 6.49 -5.94 -35.55
CA ALA A 294 5.18 -6.38 -35.07
C ALA A 294 5.24 -7.61 -34.15
N LEU A 295 6.19 -8.52 -34.38
CA LEU A 295 6.42 -9.68 -33.50
C LEU A 295 6.96 -9.25 -32.12
N ILE A 296 7.90 -8.29 -32.09
CA ILE A 296 8.50 -7.80 -30.85
C ILE A 296 7.51 -6.88 -30.11
N ASP A 297 7.04 -5.80 -30.74
CA ASP A 297 6.14 -4.81 -30.14
C ASP A 297 5.12 -4.27 -31.16
N ASN A 298 3.99 -4.97 -31.29
CA ASN A 298 2.92 -4.62 -32.22
C ASN A 298 2.31 -3.23 -31.90
N GLY A 299 2.18 -2.36 -32.91
CA GLY A 299 1.58 -1.04 -32.76
C GLY A 299 2.52 0.08 -32.31
N ARG A 300 3.83 -0.17 -32.15
CA ARG A 300 4.79 0.86 -31.69
C ARG A 300 5.20 1.86 -32.77
N ARG A 301 5.34 1.42 -34.02
CA ARG A 301 5.69 2.30 -35.16
C ARG A 301 4.45 2.86 -35.86
N GLY A 302 3.42 2.04 -36.02
CA GLY A 302 2.24 2.35 -36.84
C GLY A 302 1.02 1.54 -36.44
N ARG A 303 0.06 1.37 -37.36
CA ARG A 303 -1.19 0.65 -37.09
C ARG A 303 -0.90 -0.79 -36.65
N PRO A 304 -1.51 -1.27 -35.56
CA PRO A 304 -1.28 -2.61 -35.09
C PRO A 304 -1.79 -3.63 -36.11
N VAL A 305 -1.02 -4.70 -36.28
CA VAL A 305 -1.44 -5.84 -37.08
C VAL A 305 -2.63 -6.52 -36.41
N THR A 306 -3.74 -6.63 -37.12
CA THR A 306 -4.97 -7.27 -36.64
C THR A 306 -5.08 -8.71 -37.12
N GLY A 307 -5.74 -9.53 -36.30
CA GLY A 307 -6.16 -10.89 -36.64
C GLY A 307 -7.52 -10.92 -37.34
N PRO A 308 -8.06 -12.12 -37.62
CA PRO A 308 -9.33 -12.29 -38.34
C PRO A 308 -10.54 -11.60 -37.68
N GLY A 309 -10.55 -11.50 -36.35
CA GLY A 309 -11.61 -10.81 -35.59
C GLY A 309 -11.40 -9.29 -35.45
N ASN A 310 -10.60 -8.66 -36.32
CA ASN A 310 -10.21 -7.25 -36.29
C ASN A 310 -9.57 -6.75 -34.96
N ARG A 311 -9.22 -7.66 -34.05
CA ARG A 311 -8.49 -7.35 -32.83
C ARG A 311 -6.97 -7.30 -33.10
N PRO A 312 -6.22 -6.38 -32.47
CA PRO A 312 -4.76 -6.40 -32.49
C PRO A 312 -4.19 -7.72 -31.99
N LEU A 313 -3.18 -8.25 -32.67
CA LEU A 313 -2.45 -9.44 -32.23
C LEU A 313 -1.53 -9.11 -31.04
N LYS A 314 -1.52 -9.97 -30.02
CA LYS A 314 -0.61 -9.85 -28.87
C LYS A 314 0.82 -10.26 -29.25
N SER A 315 1.76 -9.32 -29.12
CA SER A 315 3.20 -9.52 -29.37
C SER A 315 3.97 -9.96 -28.11
N LEU A 316 5.27 -10.22 -28.25
CA LEU A 316 6.15 -10.58 -27.11
C LEU A 316 6.13 -9.52 -26.00
N SER A 317 6.21 -8.24 -26.36
CA SER A 317 6.14 -7.14 -25.40
C SER A 317 4.82 -7.13 -24.62
N HIS A 318 3.69 -7.43 -25.28
CA HIS A 318 2.37 -7.50 -24.64
C HIS A 318 2.23 -8.65 -23.64
N MET A 319 3.00 -9.73 -23.79
CA MET A 319 3.03 -10.81 -22.80
C MET A 319 3.76 -10.42 -21.51
N LEU A 320 4.64 -9.42 -21.58
CA LEU A 320 5.40 -8.93 -20.44
C LEU A 320 4.72 -7.73 -19.78
N LYS A 321 4.23 -6.77 -20.58
CA LYS A 321 3.70 -5.47 -20.11
C LYS A 321 2.21 -5.53 -19.77
N GLY A 322 1.77 -4.60 -18.92
CA GLY A 322 0.35 -4.38 -18.59
C GLY A 322 -0.17 -5.24 -17.44
N LYS A 323 -1.46 -5.06 -17.09
CA LYS A 323 -2.10 -5.78 -15.97
C LYS A 323 -2.17 -7.29 -16.20
N GLN A 324 -2.40 -7.72 -17.45
CA GLN A 324 -2.40 -9.13 -17.87
C GLN A 324 -1.00 -9.66 -18.23
N GLY A 325 0.05 -8.85 -18.05
CA GLY A 325 1.43 -9.24 -18.35
C GLY A 325 2.00 -10.17 -17.28
N ARG A 326 3.03 -10.94 -17.64
CA ARG A 326 3.64 -11.95 -16.76
C ARG A 326 4.07 -11.42 -15.40
N PHE A 327 4.72 -10.25 -15.34
CA PHE A 327 5.22 -9.66 -14.09
C PHE A 327 4.10 -9.42 -13.07
N ARG A 328 2.92 -8.98 -13.52
CA ARG A 328 1.82 -8.60 -12.62
C ARG A 328 0.84 -9.75 -12.37
N GLN A 329 0.38 -10.43 -13.42
CA GLN A 329 -0.70 -11.41 -13.29
C GLN A 329 -0.23 -12.78 -12.81
N ASN A 330 0.96 -13.22 -13.19
CA ASN A 330 1.37 -14.63 -13.02
C ASN A 330 2.51 -14.80 -12.02
N LEU A 331 3.36 -13.78 -11.85
CA LEU A 331 4.50 -13.83 -10.95
C LEU A 331 4.12 -13.38 -9.54
N LEU A 332 3.43 -12.23 -9.43
CA LEU A 332 2.97 -11.69 -8.14
C LEU A 332 1.60 -12.22 -7.72
N GLY A 333 0.65 -12.31 -8.65
CA GLY A 333 -0.64 -12.96 -8.43
C GLY A 333 -0.59 -14.44 -8.84
N LYS A 334 -1.07 -15.35 -8.00
CA LYS A 334 -1.21 -16.78 -8.34
C LYS A 334 -2.52 -17.33 -7.79
N ARG A 335 -3.08 -18.31 -8.51
CA ARG A 335 -4.12 -19.17 -7.94
C ARG A 335 -3.43 -20.22 -7.07
N VAL A 336 -4.08 -20.55 -5.95
CA VAL A 336 -3.58 -21.50 -4.96
C VAL A 336 -4.58 -22.65 -4.81
N ASP A 337 -4.08 -23.86 -4.57
CA ASP A 337 -4.89 -25.08 -4.63
C ASP A 337 -5.66 -25.34 -3.33
N TYR A 338 -4.98 -25.27 -2.18
CA TYR A 338 -5.57 -25.51 -0.85
C TYR A 338 -6.32 -24.28 -0.31
N SER A 339 -7.37 -23.88 -1.03
CA SER A 339 -8.20 -22.75 -0.66
C SER A 339 -9.68 -22.95 -0.97
N GLY A 340 -10.53 -22.32 -0.16
CA GLY A 340 -11.98 -22.33 -0.30
C GLY A 340 -12.56 -20.93 -0.08
N ARG A 341 -13.83 -20.71 -0.42
CA ARG A 341 -14.56 -19.47 -0.12
C ARG A 341 -16.00 -19.79 0.23
N SER A 342 -16.53 -19.12 1.25
CA SER A 342 -17.97 -19.11 1.53
C SER A 342 -18.40 -17.78 2.15
N VAL A 343 -19.72 -17.62 2.29
CA VAL A 343 -20.36 -16.52 3.02
C VAL A 343 -20.04 -16.65 4.50
N ILE A 344 -19.83 -15.52 5.17
CA ILE A 344 -19.61 -15.47 6.62
C ILE A 344 -20.92 -15.26 7.37
N ALA A 345 -21.00 -15.85 8.56
CA ALA A 345 -22.07 -15.65 9.52
C ALA A 345 -21.47 -15.44 10.91
N VAL A 346 -22.21 -14.77 11.80
CA VAL A 346 -21.75 -14.53 13.17
C VAL A 346 -21.67 -15.85 13.95
N GLY A 347 -20.58 -16.01 14.73
CA GLY A 347 -20.37 -17.09 15.68
C GLY A 347 -20.06 -16.53 17.08
N PRO A 348 -21.07 -16.12 17.87
CA PRO A 348 -20.84 -15.43 19.14
C PRO A 348 -20.21 -16.32 20.23
N SER A 349 -20.48 -17.63 20.20
CA SER A 349 -19.96 -18.61 21.16
C SER A 349 -18.50 -19.02 20.91
N LEU A 350 -17.92 -18.63 19.78
CA LEU A 350 -16.53 -18.91 19.45
C LEU A 350 -15.60 -18.12 20.37
N LYS A 351 -14.42 -18.68 20.65
CA LYS A 351 -13.31 -17.93 21.25
C LYS A 351 -12.62 -17.06 20.22
N MET A 352 -11.90 -16.04 20.67
CA MET A 352 -11.26 -15.06 19.78
C MET A 352 -10.30 -15.68 18.75
N TYR A 353 -9.65 -16.80 19.07
CA TYR A 353 -8.74 -17.52 18.17
C TYR A 353 -9.41 -18.58 17.29
N GLN A 354 -10.71 -18.83 17.45
CA GLN A 354 -11.44 -19.89 16.73
C GLN A 354 -12.26 -19.35 15.56
N CYS A 355 -12.42 -20.16 14.52
CA CYS A 355 -13.41 -19.95 13.47
C CYS A 355 -14.21 -21.24 13.22
N GLY A 356 -15.44 -21.10 12.73
CA GLY A 356 -16.25 -22.27 12.34
C GLY A 356 -16.12 -22.55 10.84
N LEU A 357 -15.63 -23.73 10.48
CA LEU A 357 -15.55 -24.20 9.10
C LEU A 357 -16.67 -25.21 8.78
N PRO A 358 -17.36 -25.05 7.65
CA PRO A 358 -18.30 -26.05 7.13
C PRO A 358 -17.65 -27.42 6.97
N LYS A 359 -18.33 -28.48 7.43
CA LYS A 359 -17.88 -29.87 7.30
C LYS A 359 -17.48 -30.25 5.85
N GLU A 360 -18.34 -29.94 4.87
CA GLU A 360 -18.08 -30.21 3.44
C GLU A 360 -16.80 -29.51 2.95
N MET A 361 -16.56 -28.27 3.41
CA MET A 361 -15.38 -27.49 3.02
C MET A 361 -14.11 -28.05 3.66
N ALA A 362 -14.15 -28.34 4.96
CA ALA A 362 -13.01 -28.89 5.70
C ALA A 362 -12.58 -30.24 5.12
N LEU A 363 -13.53 -31.10 4.76
CA LEU A 363 -13.27 -32.41 4.15
C LEU A 363 -12.41 -32.30 2.87
N GLU A 364 -12.73 -31.35 1.98
CA GLU A 364 -11.99 -31.19 0.73
C GLU A 364 -10.65 -30.46 0.92
N LEU A 365 -10.59 -29.47 1.82
CA LEU A 365 -9.35 -28.75 2.15
C LEU A 365 -8.29 -29.65 2.80
N PHE A 366 -8.70 -30.50 3.73
CA PHE A 366 -7.82 -31.37 4.51
C PHE A 366 -7.68 -32.78 3.93
N LYS A 367 -8.30 -33.05 2.78
CA LYS A 367 -8.34 -34.35 2.10
C LYS A 367 -7.03 -35.17 2.15
N PRO A 368 -5.84 -34.64 1.78
CA PRO A 368 -4.62 -35.46 1.81
C PRO A 368 -4.21 -35.87 3.23
N PHE A 369 -4.48 -35.05 4.25
CA PHE A 369 -4.18 -35.34 5.65
C PHE A 369 -5.12 -36.42 6.19
N ILE A 370 -6.41 -36.31 5.87
CA ILE A 370 -7.42 -37.31 6.21
C ILE A 370 -7.08 -38.67 5.58
N MET A 371 -6.70 -38.67 4.30
CA MET A 371 -6.28 -39.90 3.61
C MET A 371 -5.06 -40.56 4.27
N LYS A 372 -4.13 -39.77 4.79
CA LYS A 372 -2.95 -40.27 5.50
C LYS A 372 -3.35 -40.90 6.83
N GLU A 373 -4.16 -40.21 7.62
CA GLU A 373 -4.64 -40.72 8.91
C GLU A 373 -5.51 -41.96 8.79
N LEU A 374 -6.43 -42.02 7.81
CA LEU A 374 -7.25 -43.21 7.55
C LEU A 374 -6.41 -44.46 7.23
N VAL A 375 -5.27 -44.29 6.55
CA VAL A 375 -4.35 -45.39 6.26
C VAL A 375 -3.49 -45.74 7.47
N GLN A 376 -3.02 -44.73 8.24
CA GLN A 376 -2.22 -44.97 9.45
C GLN A 376 -3.01 -45.65 10.57
N ARG A 377 -4.31 -45.37 10.69
CA ARG A 377 -5.22 -45.98 11.67
C ARG A 377 -5.84 -47.30 11.20
N GLU A 378 -5.41 -47.83 10.05
CA GLU A 378 -5.89 -49.08 9.44
C GLU A 378 -7.40 -49.11 9.08
N ILE A 379 -8.09 -47.97 9.14
CA ILE A 379 -9.49 -47.81 8.68
C ILE A 379 -9.60 -48.00 7.16
N ALA A 380 -8.55 -47.63 6.42
CA ALA A 380 -8.40 -47.84 4.99
C ALA A 380 -7.13 -48.61 4.66
N THR A 381 -7.25 -49.64 3.81
CA THR A 381 -6.10 -50.48 3.42
C THR A 381 -5.10 -49.79 2.48
N ASN A 382 -5.56 -48.82 1.68
CA ASN A 382 -4.71 -48.09 0.74
C ASN A 382 -5.32 -46.72 0.39
N ILE A 383 -4.51 -45.86 -0.24
CA ILE A 383 -4.89 -44.50 -0.66
C ILE A 383 -6.16 -44.49 -1.54
N LYS A 384 -6.38 -45.49 -2.39
CA LYS A 384 -7.58 -45.54 -3.25
C LYS A 384 -8.84 -45.85 -2.43
N ASN A 385 -8.74 -46.78 -1.48
CA ASN A 385 -9.81 -47.10 -0.54
C ASN A 385 -10.14 -45.88 0.33
N ALA A 386 -9.13 -45.23 0.91
CA ALA A 386 -9.29 -44.00 1.69
C ALA A 386 -9.99 -42.90 0.86
N LYS A 387 -9.56 -42.71 -0.39
CA LYS A 387 -10.22 -41.76 -1.31
C LYS A 387 -11.69 -42.11 -1.53
N SER A 388 -12.01 -43.39 -1.74
CA SER A 388 -13.39 -43.83 -1.94
C SER A 388 -14.25 -43.64 -0.70
N LYS A 389 -13.72 -43.84 0.51
CA LYS A 389 -14.44 -43.58 1.78
C LYS A 389 -14.75 -42.09 1.95
N ILE A 390 -13.78 -41.22 1.65
CA ILE A 390 -13.97 -39.76 1.69
C ILE A 390 -15.01 -39.30 0.64
N GLU A 391 -14.95 -39.83 -0.59
CA GLU A 391 -15.91 -39.47 -1.64
C GLU A 391 -17.34 -39.95 -1.36
N ARG A 392 -17.50 -41.02 -0.57
CA ARG A 392 -18.80 -41.52 -0.09
C ARG A 392 -19.29 -40.84 1.18
N MET A 393 -18.42 -40.09 1.86
CA MET A 393 -18.69 -39.45 3.16
C MET A 393 -19.10 -40.45 4.25
N ASP A 394 -18.36 -41.57 4.36
CA ASP A 394 -18.56 -42.55 5.44
C ASP A 394 -18.41 -41.90 6.83
N ASP A 395 -19.19 -42.37 7.83
CA ASP A 395 -19.22 -41.75 9.17
C ASP A 395 -17.86 -41.74 9.90
N GLU A 396 -17.06 -42.79 9.70
CA GLU A 396 -15.70 -42.93 10.27
C GLU A 396 -14.74 -41.80 9.85
N VAL A 397 -15.05 -41.09 8.77
CA VAL A 397 -14.21 -39.99 8.26
C VAL A 397 -14.35 -38.73 9.12
N TRP A 398 -15.49 -38.53 9.78
CA TRP A 398 -15.75 -37.31 10.57
C TRP A 398 -14.90 -37.25 11.83
N ASP A 399 -14.76 -38.37 12.54
CA ASP A 399 -13.91 -38.46 13.74
C ASP A 399 -12.44 -38.19 13.39
N VAL A 400 -11.97 -38.75 12.27
CA VAL A 400 -10.60 -38.52 11.78
C VAL A 400 -10.42 -37.07 11.31
N LEU A 401 -11.44 -36.46 10.69
CA LEU A 401 -11.38 -35.07 10.30
C LEU A 401 -11.23 -34.15 11.52
N GLU A 402 -11.98 -34.39 12.60
CA GLU A 402 -11.90 -33.58 13.82
C GLU A 402 -10.50 -33.64 14.45
N ASP A 403 -9.88 -34.82 14.48
CA ASP A 403 -8.50 -34.98 14.96
C ASP A 403 -7.48 -34.27 14.06
N VAL A 404 -7.67 -34.30 12.74
CA VAL A 404 -6.75 -33.69 11.75
C VAL A 404 -6.76 -32.17 11.83
N ILE A 405 -7.94 -31.57 12.05
CA ILE A 405 -8.08 -30.10 12.10
C ILE A 405 -7.65 -29.52 13.45
N LYS A 406 -7.68 -30.33 14.52
CA LYS A 406 -7.28 -29.90 15.85
C LYS A 406 -5.86 -29.37 15.81
N GLU A 407 -5.63 -28.20 16.38
CA GLU A 407 -4.32 -27.55 16.38
C GLU A 407 -3.74 -27.19 14.99
N HIS A 408 -4.51 -27.37 13.91
CA HIS A 408 -4.08 -27.01 12.57
C HIS A 408 -4.69 -25.66 12.13
N PRO A 409 -3.95 -24.54 12.25
CA PRO A 409 -4.51 -23.22 11.93
C PRO A 409 -4.88 -23.10 10.45
N VAL A 410 -5.85 -22.23 10.17
CA VAL A 410 -6.26 -21.80 8.82
C VAL A 410 -6.18 -20.28 8.73
N LEU A 411 -5.91 -19.76 7.53
CA LEU A 411 -5.88 -18.32 7.28
C LEU A 411 -7.20 -17.87 6.66
N LEU A 412 -7.87 -16.91 7.30
CA LEU A 412 -9.05 -16.24 6.73
C LEU A 412 -8.63 -14.92 6.09
N ASN A 413 -9.08 -14.69 4.86
CA ASN A 413 -8.77 -13.50 4.07
C ASN A 413 -10.04 -12.87 3.49
N ARG A 414 -10.19 -11.55 3.62
CA ARG A 414 -11.25 -10.76 2.98
C ARG A 414 -10.70 -9.89 1.85
N ALA A 415 -11.43 -9.88 0.74
CA ALA A 415 -11.17 -8.95 -0.36
C ALA A 415 -12.09 -7.72 -0.24
N PRO A 416 -11.58 -6.48 -0.39
CA PRO A 416 -10.18 -6.10 -0.62
C PRO A 416 -9.32 -6.11 0.65
N THR A 417 -8.07 -6.57 0.56
CA THR A 417 -7.10 -6.53 1.67
C THR A 417 -6.37 -5.18 1.67
N LEU A 418 -6.76 -4.27 2.57
CA LEU A 418 -6.17 -2.92 2.66
C LEU A 418 -4.92 -2.85 3.56
N HIS A 419 -4.87 -3.68 4.59
CA HIS A 419 -3.79 -3.75 5.57
C HIS A 419 -3.54 -5.22 6.02
N ARG A 420 -2.45 -5.48 6.76
CA ARG A 420 -2.10 -6.83 7.25
C ARG A 420 -3.21 -7.55 8.02
N LEU A 421 -4.00 -6.85 8.83
CA LEU A 421 -5.08 -7.46 9.64
C LEU A 421 -6.26 -8.01 8.81
N GLY A 422 -6.27 -7.80 7.49
CA GLY A 422 -7.24 -8.41 6.58
C GLY A 422 -6.92 -9.89 6.28
N ILE A 423 -5.82 -10.42 6.82
CA ILE A 423 -5.48 -11.84 6.83
C ILE A 423 -5.06 -12.22 8.26
N GLN A 424 -5.77 -13.15 8.88
CA GLN A 424 -5.47 -13.63 10.23
C GLN A 424 -5.60 -15.15 10.27
N ALA A 425 -4.89 -15.76 11.22
CA ALA A 425 -4.96 -17.18 11.51
C ALA A 425 -6.00 -17.47 12.59
N PHE A 426 -6.74 -18.55 12.39
CA PHE A 426 -7.72 -19.09 13.32
C PHE A 426 -7.58 -20.60 13.43
N GLU A 427 -7.97 -21.14 14.58
CA GLU A 427 -8.17 -22.57 14.74
C GLU A 427 -9.56 -22.96 14.23
N PRO A 428 -9.67 -23.90 13.28
CA PRO A 428 -10.96 -24.31 12.73
C PRO A 428 -11.71 -25.24 13.67
N THR A 429 -13.00 -24.98 13.83
CA THR A 429 -13.97 -25.86 14.51
C THR A 429 -15.03 -26.30 13.50
N LEU A 430 -15.45 -27.57 13.53
CA LEU A 430 -16.46 -28.06 12.59
C LEU A 430 -17.82 -27.46 12.93
N VAL A 431 -18.49 -26.90 11.93
CA VAL A 431 -19.87 -26.42 12.06
C VAL A 431 -20.77 -27.05 11.00
N GLU A 432 -22.03 -27.26 11.38
CA GLU A 432 -23.07 -27.65 10.44
C GLU A 432 -23.48 -26.50 9.52
N GLY A 433 -23.80 -26.83 8.28
CA GLY A 433 -24.18 -25.87 7.24
C GLY A 433 -23.04 -25.52 6.29
N ARG A 434 -23.19 -24.41 5.55
CA ARG A 434 -22.29 -24.00 4.46
C ARG A 434 -21.58 -22.66 4.68
N ALA A 435 -21.95 -21.91 5.72
CA ALA A 435 -21.38 -20.61 6.03
C ALA A 435 -20.23 -20.73 7.03
N ILE A 436 -19.20 -19.89 6.87
CA ILE A 436 -18.09 -19.79 7.82
C ILE A 436 -18.56 -18.99 9.03
N ARG A 437 -18.33 -19.48 10.26
CA ARG A 437 -18.64 -18.73 11.48
C ARG A 437 -17.43 -17.89 11.88
N LEU A 438 -17.63 -16.58 11.99
CA LEU A 438 -16.58 -15.63 12.37
C LEU A 438 -16.87 -15.01 13.73
N HIS A 439 -15.81 -14.78 14.50
CA HIS A 439 -15.85 -14.09 15.78
C HIS A 439 -16.23 -12.60 15.59
N PRO A 440 -17.18 -12.04 16.38
CA PRO A 440 -17.67 -10.68 16.17
C PRO A 440 -16.61 -9.58 16.38
N LEU A 441 -15.64 -9.75 17.31
CA LEU A 441 -14.56 -8.77 17.51
C LEU A 441 -13.58 -8.67 16.34
N ALA A 442 -13.49 -9.71 15.48
CA ALA A 442 -12.62 -9.68 14.32
C ALA A 442 -13.19 -8.85 13.15
N THR A 443 -14.49 -8.54 13.17
CA THR A 443 -15.19 -7.85 12.07
C THR A 443 -14.62 -6.47 11.77
N THR A 444 -14.20 -5.71 12.80
CA THR A 444 -13.59 -4.39 12.65
C THR A 444 -12.25 -4.48 11.92
N ALA A 445 -11.42 -5.47 12.26
CA ALA A 445 -10.15 -5.72 11.58
C ALA A 445 -10.39 -6.13 10.10
N TYR A 446 -11.36 -6.99 9.82
CA TYR A 446 -11.67 -7.37 8.44
C TYR A 446 -12.45 -6.29 7.66
N ASN A 447 -12.96 -5.26 8.33
CA ASN A 447 -13.94 -4.31 7.82
C ASN A 447 -15.16 -5.03 7.20
N ALA A 448 -15.61 -6.11 7.83
CA ALA A 448 -16.62 -7.04 7.33
C ALA A 448 -17.94 -6.92 8.08
N ASP A 449 -19.04 -7.18 7.37
CA ASP A 449 -20.39 -7.31 7.91
C ASP A 449 -21.02 -8.65 7.52
N PHE A 450 -22.23 -8.92 8.01
CA PHE A 450 -22.91 -10.21 7.84
C PHE A 450 -24.11 -10.13 6.90
N ASP A 451 -24.00 -9.36 5.81
CA ASP A 451 -25.09 -9.12 4.85
C ASP A 451 -24.96 -9.91 3.53
N GLY A 452 -23.89 -10.72 3.39
CA GLY A 452 -23.58 -11.46 2.17
C GLY A 452 -22.08 -11.53 1.86
N ASP A 453 -21.27 -10.85 2.65
CA ASP A 453 -19.80 -10.88 2.59
C ASP A 453 -19.22 -12.29 2.58
N GLN A 454 -18.12 -12.45 1.85
CA GLN A 454 -17.45 -13.73 1.65
C GLN A 454 -15.99 -13.64 2.06
N MET A 455 -15.50 -14.71 2.69
CA MET A 455 -14.08 -14.85 3.04
C MET A 455 -13.47 -16.09 2.39
N ALA A 456 -12.21 -15.96 2.01
CA ALA A 456 -11.40 -17.07 1.54
C ALA A 456 -10.66 -17.73 2.70
N VAL A 457 -10.59 -19.05 2.69
CA VAL A 457 -9.86 -19.89 3.64
C VAL A 457 -8.63 -20.44 2.93
N HIS A 458 -7.46 -20.42 3.58
CA HIS A 458 -6.24 -21.05 3.09
C HIS A 458 -5.63 -21.96 4.17
N VAL A 459 -5.12 -23.12 3.77
CA VAL A 459 -4.51 -24.09 4.68
C VAL A 459 -2.97 -24.06 4.59
N PRO A 460 -2.24 -23.70 5.66
CA PRO A 460 -0.78 -23.78 5.70
C PRO A 460 -0.32 -25.24 5.75
N LEU A 461 0.56 -25.64 4.82
CA LEU A 461 0.92 -27.06 4.66
C LEU A 461 2.19 -27.47 5.42
N SER A 462 3.21 -26.61 5.46
CA SER A 462 4.48 -26.95 6.10
C SER A 462 4.43 -26.67 7.61
N LYS A 463 5.28 -27.35 8.38
CA LYS A 463 5.34 -27.15 9.84
C LYS A 463 5.76 -25.71 10.19
N GLU A 464 6.66 -25.15 9.41
CA GLU A 464 7.13 -23.77 9.55
C GLU A 464 5.98 -22.79 9.29
N ALA A 465 5.19 -23.00 8.24
CA ALA A 465 4.03 -22.15 7.94
C ALA A 465 2.93 -22.26 9.00
N GLN A 466 2.73 -23.44 9.59
CA GLN A 466 1.80 -23.63 10.72
C GLN A 466 2.29 -22.90 11.97
N ALA A 467 3.60 -22.97 12.27
CA ALA A 467 4.20 -22.23 13.37
C ALA A 467 4.11 -20.71 13.18
N GLU A 468 4.40 -20.20 11.98
CA GLU A 468 4.22 -18.78 11.64
C GLU A 468 2.76 -18.33 11.80
N ALA A 469 1.81 -19.12 11.31
CA ALA A 469 0.39 -18.82 11.46
C ALA A 469 -0.02 -18.73 12.94
N ARG A 470 0.45 -19.66 13.78
CA ARG A 470 0.13 -19.71 15.22
C ARG A 470 0.83 -18.61 16.03
N MET A 471 2.10 -18.32 15.74
CA MET A 471 2.91 -17.40 16.56
C MET A 471 2.78 -15.94 16.13
N LEU A 472 2.56 -15.66 14.84
CA LEU A 472 2.60 -14.30 14.29
C LEU A 472 1.24 -13.80 13.82
N MET A 473 0.36 -14.69 13.34
CA MET A 473 -0.87 -14.31 12.65
C MET A 473 -2.14 -14.61 13.45
N LEU A 474 -2.05 -15.21 14.63
CA LEU A 474 -3.22 -15.62 15.40
C LEU A 474 -4.08 -14.42 15.78
N ALA A 475 -5.38 -14.52 15.55
CA ALA A 475 -6.29 -13.39 15.76
C ALA A 475 -6.31 -12.87 17.21
N ALA A 476 -6.14 -13.76 18.19
CA ALA A 476 -6.14 -13.41 19.62
C ALA A 476 -4.98 -12.48 20.04
N GLN A 477 -3.87 -12.47 19.30
CA GLN A 477 -2.70 -11.64 19.60
C GLN A 477 -2.73 -10.29 18.88
N ASN A 478 -3.49 -10.19 17.80
CA ASN A 478 -3.59 -8.99 16.97
C ASN A 478 -4.59 -7.98 17.56
N ILE A 479 -4.27 -7.46 18.76
CA ILE A 479 -5.13 -6.56 19.54
C ILE A 479 -4.95 -5.10 19.09
N LEU A 480 -3.73 -4.69 18.75
CA LEU A 480 -3.42 -3.31 18.36
C LEU A 480 -3.49 -3.10 16.85
N ASN A 481 -3.81 -1.87 16.46
CA ASN A 481 -3.78 -1.43 15.08
C ASN A 481 -2.38 -0.92 14.71
N PRO A 482 -1.73 -1.45 13.65
CA PRO A 482 -0.38 -1.03 13.25
C PRO A 482 -0.24 0.45 12.82
N LYS A 483 -1.35 1.16 12.58
CA LYS A 483 -1.31 2.56 12.13
C LYS A 483 -1.01 3.56 13.27
N ASP A 484 -1.56 3.31 14.46
CA ASP A 484 -1.62 4.25 15.59
C ASP A 484 -1.32 3.58 16.94
N GLY A 485 -1.25 2.25 17.02
CA GLY A 485 -1.02 1.52 18.26
C GLY A 485 -2.23 1.44 19.18
N LYS A 486 -3.43 1.83 18.72
CA LYS A 486 -4.67 1.75 19.50
C LYS A 486 -5.34 0.38 19.34
N PRO A 487 -6.11 -0.11 20.33
CA PRO A 487 -6.82 -1.38 20.20
C PRO A 487 -7.80 -1.41 19.03
N VAL A 488 -7.65 -2.36 18.11
CA VAL A 488 -8.56 -2.57 16.96
C VAL A 488 -9.81 -3.38 17.34
N VAL A 489 -9.66 -4.26 18.33
CA VAL A 489 -10.68 -5.23 18.77
C VAL A 489 -11.63 -4.64 19.82
N THR A 490 -11.96 -3.36 19.68
CA THR A 490 -12.90 -2.69 20.58
C THR A 490 -14.33 -3.22 20.36
N PRO A 491 -15.09 -3.49 21.43
CA PRO A 491 -16.50 -3.84 21.31
C PRO A 491 -17.27 -2.79 20.51
N SER A 492 -18.24 -3.24 19.73
CA SER A 492 -19.11 -2.38 18.93
C SER A 492 -20.57 -2.84 19.00
N GLN A 493 -21.48 -1.94 18.59
CA GLN A 493 -22.91 -2.23 18.48
C GLN A 493 -23.49 -2.81 19.78
N ASP A 494 -24.06 -4.02 19.72
CA ASP A 494 -24.78 -4.68 20.81
C ASP A 494 -23.90 -4.90 22.05
N MET A 495 -22.61 -5.17 21.85
CA MET A 495 -21.68 -5.36 22.97
C MET A 495 -21.53 -4.06 23.77
N VAL A 496 -21.41 -2.92 23.09
CA VAL A 496 -21.34 -1.60 23.75
C VAL A 496 -22.67 -1.30 24.42
N LEU A 497 -23.78 -1.51 23.73
CA LEU A 497 -25.11 -1.21 24.25
C LEU A 497 -25.44 -2.03 25.51
N GLY A 498 -25.03 -3.29 25.55
CA GLY A 498 -25.20 -4.15 26.72
C GLY A 498 -24.39 -3.68 27.92
N ASN A 499 -23.11 -3.31 27.72
CA ASN A 499 -22.26 -2.78 28.78
C ASN A 499 -22.71 -1.38 29.25
N TYR A 500 -23.18 -0.54 28.32
CA TYR A 500 -23.77 0.77 28.62
C TYR A 500 -25.03 0.61 29.47
N TYR A 501 -25.96 -0.26 29.06
CA TYR A 501 -27.18 -0.53 29.83
C TYR A 501 -26.85 -1.14 31.20
N LEU A 502 -25.90 -2.09 31.25
CA LEU A 502 -25.48 -2.71 32.51
C LEU A 502 -24.98 -1.67 33.53
N THR A 503 -24.24 -0.67 33.08
CA THR A 503 -23.61 0.33 33.97
C THR A 503 -24.45 1.58 34.21
N LEU A 504 -25.63 1.67 33.60
CA LEU A 504 -26.57 2.77 33.78
C LEU A 504 -27.12 2.82 35.22
N GLU A 505 -27.21 4.01 35.79
CA GLU A 505 -27.79 4.24 37.12
C GLU A 505 -29.16 4.91 37.03
N ARG A 506 -30.07 4.55 37.94
CA ARG A 506 -31.37 5.19 38.09
C ARG A 506 -31.53 5.73 39.51
N LYS A 507 -32.13 6.91 39.62
CA LYS A 507 -32.44 7.52 40.92
C LYS A 507 -33.49 6.69 41.69
N ASP A 508 -34.58 6.34 41.00
CA ASP A 508 -35.73 5.63 41.58
C ASP A 508 -35.75 4.16 41.16
N ALA A 509 -34.90 3.35 41.81
CA ALA A 509 -34.84 1.91 41.61
C ALA A 509 -35.36 1.14 42.85
N VAL A 510 -35.75 -0.12 42.64
CA VAL A 510 -36.24 -0.97 43.73
C VAL A 510 -35.11 -1.21 44.74
N ASN A 511 -35.40 -0.99 46.03
CA ASN A 511 -34.49 -1.21 47.16
C ASN A 511 -33.14 -0.44 47.08
N THR A 512 -33.16 0.80 46.58
CA THR A 512 -32.01 1.70 46.63
C THR A 512 -31.52 1.93 48.07
N GLY A 513 -30.20 1.84 48.28
CA GLY A 513 -29.56 2.08 49.58
C GLY A 513 -29.42 0.83 50.46
N THR A 514 -29.73 -0.36 49.96
CA THR A 514 -29.53 -1.62 50.68
C THR A 514 -28.04 -1.99 50.75
N ILE A 515 -27.60 -2.52 51.89
CA ILE A 515 -26.22 -2.98 52.12
C ILE A 515 -26.17 -4.50 51.96
N TYR A 516 -25.16 -4.99 51.25
CA TYR A 516 -24.89 -6.42 51.03
C TYR A 516 -23.50 -6.80 51.57
N ASN A 517 -23.35 -8.06 51.99
CA ASN A 517 -22.11 -8.57 52.56
C ASN A 517 -21.09 -8.94 51.50
N ASP A 518 -21.53 -9.54 50.38
CA ASP A 518 -20.66 -9.97 49.30
C ASP A 518 -21.33 -9.83 47.92
N THR A 519 -20.56 -10.06 46.86
CA THR A 519 -21.05 -10.02 45.47
C THR A 519 -22.09 -11.10 45.19
N ASN A 520 -21.96 -12.28 45.80
CA ASN A 520 -22.90 -13.39 45.62
C ASN A 520 -24.30 -13.07 46.17
N GLU A 521 -24.39 -12.35 47.29
CA GLU A 521 -25.63 -11.88 47.88
C GLU A 521 -26.33 -10.87 46.96
N VAL A 522 -25.55 -9.96 46.36
CA VAL A 522 -26.06 -9.03 45.33
C VAL A 522 -26.63 -9.80 44.14
N LEU A 523 -25.91 -10.80 43.62
CA LEU A 523 -26.37 -11.63 42.50
C LEU A 523 -27.64 -12.43 42.84
N LYS A 524 -27.75 -12.97 44.06
CA LYS A 524 -28.96 -13.65 44.55
C LYS A 524 -30.12 -12.67 44.67
N ALA A 525 -29.89 -11.47 45.20
CA ALA A 525 -30.92 -10.44 45.30
C ALA A 525 -31.43 -10.02 43.91
N TYR A 526 -30.53 -9.89 42.93
CA TYR A 526 -30.89 -9.64 41.53
C TYR A 526 -31.69 -10.80 40.92
N ALA A 527 -31.24 -12.04 41.11
CA ALA A 527 -31.92 -13.23 40.58
C ALA A 527 -33.34 -13.41 41.14
N ASN A 528 -33.56 -13.05 42.41
CA ASN A 528 -34.88 -13.06 43.05
C ASN A 528 -35.75 -11.83 42.68
N GLY A 529 -35.18 -10.83 41.99
CA GLY A 529 -35.89 -9.61 41.61
C GLY A 529 -36.06 -8.58 42.73
N TYR A 530 -35.29 -8.69 43.84
CA TYR A 530 -35.31 -7.71 44.92
C TYR A 530 -34.55 -6.42 44.58
N VAL A 531 -33.61 -6.48 43.65
CA VAL A 531 -32.88 -5.32 43.12
C VAL A 531 -32.81 -5.38 41.60
N HIS A 532 -32.67 -4.21 40.97
CA HIS A 532 -32.46 -4.09 39.53
C HIS A 532 -30.97 -3.81 39.23
N LEU A 533 -30.53 -4.01 37.99
CA LEU A 533 -29.16 -3.71 37.56
C LEU A 533 -28.73 -2.26 37.86
N HIS A 534 -29.69 -1.34 37.73
CA HIS A 534 -29.48 0.10 37.92
C HIS A 534 -29.72 0.58 39.35
N THR A 535 -29.95 -0.34 40.30
CA THR A 535 -30.14 0.00 41.72
C THR A 535 -28.78 0.36 42.34
N ARG A 536 -28.72 1.51 43.04
CA ARG A 536 -27.55 1.94 43.82
C ARG A 536 -27.56 1.26 45.20
N ILE A 537 -26.47 0.60 45.53
CA ILE A 537 -26.31 -0.30 46.69
C ILE A 537 -24.99 -0.03 47.42
N GLY A 538 -24.90 -0.46 48.67
CA GLY A 538 -23.65 -0.54 49.42
C GLY A 538 -23.16 -1.98 49.48
N VAL A 539 -21.86 -2.21 49.32
CA VAL A 539 -21.22 -3.53 49.50
C VAL A 539 -20.00 -3.36 50.40
N HIS A 540 -19.75 -4.29 51.32
CA HIS A 540 -18.54 -4.26 52.14
C HIS A 540 -17.28 -4.34 51.27
N ALA A 541 -16.38 -3.35 51.35
CA ALA A 541 -15.23 -3.27 50.45
C ALA A 541 -14.28 -4.48 50.58
N SER A 542 -14.14 -5.01 51.79
CA SER A 542 -13.34 -6.22 52.07
C SER A 542 -13.82 -7.47 51.33
N SER A 543 -15.09 -7.55 50.91
CA SER A 543 -15.60 -8.75 50.22
C SER A 543 -15.07 -8.92 48.80
N PHE A 544 -14.57 -7.85 48.18
CA PHE A 544 -14.04 -7.90 46.82
C PHE A 544 -12.63 -8.49 46.74
N ASN A 545 -11.91 -8.58 47.87
CA ASN A 545 -10.51 -9.01 47.94
C ASN A 545 -9.59 -8.29 46.93
N ASN A 546 -9.90 -7.03 46.58
CA ASN A 546 -9.11 -6.30 45.60
C ASN A 546 -7.81 -5.77 46.24
N PRO A 547 -6.61 -6.17 45.76
CA PRO A 547 -5.33 -5.74 46.30
C PRO A 547 -5.06 -4.23 46.15
N THR A 548 -5.80 -3.51 45.32
CA THR A 548 -5.64 -2.06 45.16
C THR A 548 -6.28 -1.25 46.30
N PHE A 549 -7.13 -1.86 47.12
CA PHE A 549 -7.75 -1.17 48.24
C PHE A 549 -6.80 -1.05 49.43
N THR A 550 -6.72 0.14 50.00
CA THR A 550 -5.96 0.39 51.22
C THR A 550 -6.61 -0.30 52.42
N GLU A 551 -5.84 -0.55 53.48
CA GLU A 551 -6.35 -1.16 54.71
C GLU A 551 -7.52 -0.36 55.31
N ALA A 552 -7.46 0.98 55.24
CA ALA A 552 -8.54 1.86 55.66
C ALA A 552 -9.80 1.74 54.78
N GLN A 553 -9.65 1.56 53.46
CA GLN A 553 -10.76 1.38 52.54
C GLN A 553 -11.46 0.02 52.75
N ASN A 554 -10.71 -1.04 53.05
CA ASN A 554 -11.27 -2.39 53.29
C ASN A 554 -12.24 -2.45 54.48
N HIS A 555 -12.11 -1.54 55.45
CA HIS A 555 -13.01 -1.40 56.58
C HIS A 555 -14.27 -0.55 56.30
N LYS A 556 -14.42 0.01 55.09
CA LYS A 556 -15.55 0.84 54.68
C LYS A 556 -16.54 0.10 53.78
N ILE A 557 -17.69 0.73 53.54
CA ILE A 557 -18.70 0.29 52.58
C ILE A 557 -18.47 1.01 51.26
N LEU A 558 -18.34 0.24 50.17
CA LEU A 558 -18.23 0.77 48.82
C LEU A 558 -19.63 1.06 48.25
N THR A 559 -19.84 2.31 47.83
CA THR A 559 -21.05 2.75 47.15
C THR A 559 -20.95 2.47 45.66
N THR A 560 -21.84 1.63 45.14
CA THR A 560 -21.80 1.21 43.72
C THR A 560 -23.21 0.83 43.22
N SER A 561 -23.31 0.28 42.01
CA SER A 561 -24.56 -0.25 41.46
C SER A 561 -24.44 -1.76 41.20
N VAL A 562 -25.57 -2.46 41.20
CA VAL A 562 -25.63 -3.91 40.94
C VAL A 562 -24.93 -4.28 39.63
N GLY A 563 -25.18 -3.51 38.56
CA GLY A 563 -24.58 -3.76 37.27
C GLY A 563 -23.07 -3.50 37.21
N LYS A 564 -22.57 -2.50 37.97
CA LYS A 564 -21.12 -2.25 38.09
C LYS A 564 -20.40 -3.34 38.87
N VAL A 565 -21.05 -3.94 39.88
CA VAL A 565 -20.52 -5.13 40.58
C VAL A 565 -20.31 -6.26 39.57
N ILE A 566 -21.32 -6.55 38.75
CA ILE A 566 -21.25 -7.59 37.71
C ILE A 566 -20.16 -7.27 36.67
N PHE A 567 -20.04 -6.01 36.26
CA PHE A 567 -19.02 -5.59 35.29
C PHE A 567 -17.59 -5.72 35.84
N ASN A 568 -17.36 -5.50 37.13
CA ASN A 568 -16.00 -5.61 37.68
C ASN A 568 -15.53 -7.06 37.84
N GLU A 569 -16.41 -8.07 37.78
CA GLU A 569 -16.01 -9.49 37.82
C GLU A 569 -15.20 -9.95 36.60
N ILE A 570 -15.29 -9.24 35.46
CA ILE A 570 -14.56 -9.60 34.24
C ILE A 570 -13.16 -9.01 34.18
N ILE A 571 -12.87 -8.01 35.03
CA ILE A 571 -11.60 -7.28 35.07
C ILE A 571 -10.57 -8.07 35.91
N PRO A 572 -9.27 -8.07 35.56
CA PRO A 572 -8.24 -8.70 36.39
C PRO A 572 -8.18 -8.15 37.83
N ASP A 573 -7.91 -9.01 38.81
CA ASP A 573 -7.97 -8.68 40.25
C ASP A 573 -7.06 -7.51 40.65
N SER A 574 -5.89 -7.36 40.02
CA SER A 574 -4.93 -6.28 40.30
C SER A 574 -5.28 -4.93 39.67
N PHE A 575 -6.44 -4.82 39.02
CA PHE A 575 -6.95 -3.56 38.48
C PHE A 575 -7.79 -2.81 39.51
N ALA A 576 -7.80 -1.47 39.42
CA ALA A 576 -8.64 -0.66 40.29
C ALA A 576 -10.13 -0.93 40.02
N TYR A 577 -10.95 -1.01 41.08
CA TYR A 577 -12.39 -1.15 40.91
C TYR A 577 -12.95 0.04 40.14
N ILE A 578 -13.56 -0.21 38.98
CA ILE A 578 -14.06 0.83 38.08
C ILE A 578 -15.47 1.21 38.51
N ASN A 579 -15.61 2.40 39.10
CA ASN A 579 -16.89 2.92 39.55
C ASN A 579 -17.33 4.16 38.75
N GLU A 580 -16.38 4.93 38.21
CA GLU A 580 -16.65 6.11 37.38
C GLU A 580 -15.87 6.08 36.05
N PRO A 581 -16.41 6.67 34.97
CA PRO A 581 -15.76 6.70 33.67
C PRO A 581 -14.68 7.79 33.55
N THR A 582 -13.68 7.78 34.44
CA THR A 582 -12.60 8.80 34.47
C THR A 582 -11.22 8.20 34.25
N LYS A 583 -10.29 9.00 33.70
CA LYS A 583 -8.88 8.60 33.56
C LYS A 583 -8.21 8.31 34.92
N TYR A 584 -8.59 9.08 35.96
CA TYR A 584 -8.07 8.87 37.31
C TYR A 584 -8.42 7.47 37.86
N ASN A 585 -9.68 7.02 37.69
CA ASN A 585 -10.09 5.68 38.13
C ASN A 585 -9.38 4.57 37.34
N LEU A 586 -9.09 4.80 36.05
CA LEU A 586 -8.38 3.83 35.21
C LEU A 586 -6.89 3.70 35.57
N GLU A 587 -6.19 4.84 35.70
CA GLU A 587 -4.72 4.87 35.82
C GLU A 587 -4.23 4.78 37.27
N ASN A 588 -4.94 5.37 38.23
CA ASN A 588 -4.42 5.51 39.60
C ASN A 588 -5.09 4.55 40.58
N SER A 589 -6.31 4.85 40.99
CA SER A 589 -7.02 4.13 42.06
C SER A 589 -8.51 4.45 42.05
N THR A 590 -9.31 3.59 42.66
CA THR A 590 -10.73 3.87 42.90
C THR A 590 -10.87 5.13 43.78
N PRO A 591 -11.65 6.15 43.38
CA PRO A 591 -11.78 7.38 44.14
C PRO A 591 -12.33 7.17 45.56
N ASP A 592 -11.67 7.78 46.54
CA ASP A 592 -12.04 7.67 47.97
C ASP A 592 -13.46 8.13 48.29
N LYS A 593 -14.02 9.02 47.47
CA LYS A 593 -15.39 9.55 47.63
C LYS A 593 -16.48 8.46 47.64
N TYR A 594 -16.19 7.28 47.10
CA TYR A 594 -17.14 6.17 47.05
C TYR A 594 -17.08 5.24 48.27
N PHE A 595 -16.12 5.43 49.18
CA PHE A 595 -15.99 4.64 50.40
C PHE A 595 -16.58 5.38 51.60
N VAL A 596 -17.66 4.84 52.14
CA VAL A 596 -18.40 5.46 53.25
C VAL A 596 -18.25 4.60 54.50
N SER A 597 -17.95 5.23 55.64
CA SER A 597 -17.92 4.55 56.94
C SER A 597 -19.32 4.47 57.56
N ALA A 598 -19.56 3.46 58.40
CA ALA A 598 -20.82 3.33 59.14
C ALA A 598 -21.12 4.53 60.05
N THR A 599 -20.10 5.29 60.46
CA THR A 599 -20.19 6.51 61.28
C THR A 599 -20.53 7.78 60.50
N GLU A 600 -20.30 7.80 59.17
CA GLU A 600 -20.63 8.94 58.28
C GLU A 600 -22.08 8.87 57.75
N LEU A 601 -22.76 7.74 57.97
CA LEU A 601 -24.15 7.52 57.58
C LEU A 601 -25.11 7.99 58.69
N GLY A 602 -25.94 9.00 58.42
CA GLY A 602 -26.98 9.47 59.35
C GLY A 602 -28.17 8.52 59.49
N GLU A 603 -29.22 8.92 60.22
CA GLU A 603 -30.43 8.09 60.48
C GLU A 603 -31.17 7.63 59.19
N GLY A 604 -30.97 8.32 58.06
CA GLY A 604 -31.52 7.96 56.74
C GLY A 604 -30.72 6.92 55.95
N GLY A 605 -29.61 6.42 56.50
CA GLY A 605 -28.76 5.39 55.91
C GLY A 605 -28.19 5.75 54.52
N LEU A 606 -27.82 4.73 53.75
CA LEU A 606 -27.25 4.89 52.40
C LEU A 606 -28.23 5.49 51.39
N LYS A 607 -29.53 5.42 51.64
CA LYS A 607 -30.54 5.98 50.76
C LYS A 607 -30.47 7.52 50.74
N ALA A 608 -30.39 8.15 51.92
CA ALA A 608 -30.24 9.60 52.02
C ALA A 608 -28.93 10.08 51.37
N TYR A 609 -27.84 9.32 51.55
CA TYR A 609 -26.56 9.59 50.88
C TYR A 609 -26.69 9.56 49.34
N PHE A 610 -27.37 8.56 48.80
CA PHE A 610 -27.58 8.46 47.35
C PHE A 610 -28.51 9.55 46.78
N ASP A 611 -29.40 10.13 47.56
CA ASP A 611 -30.27 11.22 47.10
C ASP A 611 -29.50 12.55 46.91
N GLU A 612 -28.41 12.74 47.65
CA GLU A 612 -27.52 13.90 47.56
C GLU A 612 -26.41 13.74 46.49
N GLN A 613 -26.04 12.51 46.15
CA GLN A 613 -25.00 12.23 45.16
C GLN A 613 -25.51 12.31 43.71
N PRO A 614 -24.73 12.89 42.77
CA PRO A 614 -25.07 12.91 41.36
C PRO A 614 -25.03 11.48 40.77
N LEU A 615 -25.79 11.28 39.68
CA LEU A 615 -25.73 10.03 38.92
C LEU A 615 -24.39 9.93 38.19
N ILE A 616 -23.81 8.74 38.20
CA ILE A 616 -22.58 8.48 37.46
C ILE A 616 -22.94 8.16 35.99
N GLU A 617 -22.19 8.73 35.05
CA GLU A 617 -22.38 8.46 33.63
C GLU A 617 -22.05 6.98 33.29
N PRO A 618 -22.79 6.36 32.37
CA PRO A 618 -22.59 4.97 31.95
C PRO A 618 -21.31 4.80 31.12
N PHE A 619 -20.85 3.57 30.99
CA PHE A 619 -19.63 3.26 30.25
C PHE A 619 -19.92 3.23 28.73
N ASN A 620 -19.47 4.26 28.04
CA ASN A 620 -19.58 4.38 26.59
C ASN A 620 -18.45 3.63 25.85
N LYS A 621 -18.56 3.56 24.52
CA LYS A 621 -17.56 2.90 23.66
C LYS A 621 -16.13 3.39 23.89
N ASN A 622 -15.93 4.71 24.01
CA ASN A 622 -14.61 5.30 24.16
C ASN A 622 -13.96 4.89 25.49
N PHE A 623 -14.75 4.86 26.56
CA PHE A 623 -14.27 4.43 27.86
C PHE A 623 -13.92 2.93 27.89
N LEU A 624 -14.74 2.08 27.26
CA LEU A 624 -14.41 0.65 27.09
C LEU A 624 -13.10 0.46 26.31
N GLY A 625 -12.86 1.27 25.28
CA GLY A 625 -11.59 1.27 24.55
C GLY A 625 -10.39 1.62 25.42
N ASN A 626 -10.54 2.60 26.31
CA ASN A 626 -9.48 2.99 27.25
C ASN A 626 -9.20 1.89 28.29
N ILE A 627 -10.23 1.19 28.78
CA ILE A 627 -10.05 0.02 29.67
C ILE A 627 -9.20 -1.04 28.97
N ILE A 628 -9.52 -1.38 27.72
CA ILE A 628 -8.77 -2.39 26.96
C ILE A 628 -7.32 -1.95 26.74
N ALA A 629 -7.09 -0.68 26.43
CA ALA A 629 -5.74 -0.14 26.25
C ALA A 629 -4.92 -0.22 27.54
N GLU A 630 -5.49 0.15 28.68
CA GLU A 630 -4.80 0.10 29.97
C GLU A 630 -4.53 -1.33 30.44
N VAL A 631 -5.48 -2.24 30.22
CA VAL A 631 -5.29 -3.67 30.49
C VAL A 631 -4.17 -4.24 29.62
N PHE A 632 -4.12 -3.87 28.34
CA PHE A 632 -3.03 -4.28 27.45
C PHE A 632 -1.66 -3.73 27.85
N ASN A 633 -1.60 -2.49 28.36
CA ASN A 633 -0.35 -1.87 28.78
C ASN A 633 0.19 -2.48 30.09
N ARG A 634 -0.69 -2.89 31.01
CA ARG A 634 -0.29 -3.46 32.32
C ARG A 634 -0.13 -4.98 32.30
N PHE A 635 -0.97 -5.68 31.56
CA PHE A 635 -1.08 -7.13 31.57
C PHE A 635 -0.65 -7.76 30.25
N SER A 636 -0.56 -9.09 30.27
CA SER A 636 -0.17 -9.84 29.08
C SER A 636 -1.26 -9.81 27.99
N ILE A 637 -0.85 -10.12 26.76
CA ILE A 637 -1.75 -10.30 25.60
C ILE A 637 -2.85 -11.33 25.93
N THR A 638 -2.52 -12.39 26.67
CA THR A 638 -3.43 -13.47 27.03
C THR A 638 -4.55 -12.99 27.94
N ASP A 639 -4.20 -12.24 29.00
CA ASP A 639 -5.18 -11.71 29.95
C ASP A 639 -6.15 -10.76 29.26
N THR A 640 -5.62 -9.91 28.38
CA THR A 640 -6.42 -8.97 27.57
C THR A 640 -7.39 -9.73 26.66
N SER A 641 -6.93 -10.78 25.97
CA SER A 641 -7.80 -11.59 25.10
C SER A 641 -8.91 -12.31 25.88
N MET A 642 -8.58 -12.85 27.06
CA MET A 642 -9.57 -13.49 27.93
C MET A 642 -10.62 -12.49 28.46
N MET A 643 -10.18 -11.30 28.86
CA MET A 643 -11.08 -10.22 29.27
C MET A 643 -12.03 -9.80 28.13
N LEU A 644 -11.52 -9.68 26.90
CA LEU A 644 -12.32 -9.32 25.74
C LEU A 644 -13.44 -10.32 25.44
N ASP A 645 -13.16 -11.62 25.54
CA ASP A 645 -14.18 -12.66 25.37
C ASP A 645 -15.26 -12.56 26.47
N ARG A 646 -14.86 -12.33 27.73
CA ARG A 646 -15.80 -12.13 28.85
C ARG A 646 -16.65 -10.87 28.65
N MET A 647 -16.04 -9.76 28.23
CA MET A 647 -16.72 -8.49 27.96
C MET A 647 -17.73 -8.59 26.81
N LYS A 648 -17.39 -9.35 25.77
CA LYS A 648 -18.29 -9.70 24.67
C LYS A 648 -19.49 -10.48 25.17
N ASP A 649 -19.26 -11.58 25.90
CA ASP A 649 -20.32 -12.46 26.42
C ASP A 649 -21.27 -11.68 27.35
N LEU A 650 -20.70 -10.82 28.21
CA LEU A 650 -21.44 -9.93 29.10
C LEU A 650 -22.32 -8.95 28.32
N GLY A 651 -21.72 -8.27 27.33
CA GLY A 651 -22.41 -7.32 26.47
C GLY A 651 -23.59 -7.94 25.74
N PHE A 652 -23.43 -9.11 25.10
CA PHE A 652 -24.53 -9.78 24.41
C PHE A 652 -25.64 -10.27 25.35
N LYS A 653 -25.28 -10.77 26.53
CA LYS A 653 -26.26 -11.23 27.52
C LYS A 653 -27.14 -10.08 28.00
N PHE A 654 -26.52 -8.96 28.37
CA PHE A 654 -27.26 -7.82 28.93
C PHE A 654 -27.93 -6.95 27.87
N SER A 655 -27.43 -6.89 26.64
CA SER A 655 -28.17 -6.26 25.53
C SER A 655 -29.46 -7.01 25.21
N SER A 656 -29.40 -8.35 25.20
CA SER A 656 -30.58 -9.22 25.01
C SER A 656 -31.58 -9.04 26.15
N LYS A 657 -31.10 -8.95 27.40
CA LYS A 657 -31.95 -8.74 28.58
C LYS A 657 -32.58 -7.36 28.63
N ALA A 658 -31.88 -6.33 28.14
CA ALA A 658 -32.37 -4.95 28.10
C ALA A 658 -33.60 -4.79 27.19
N GLY A 659 -33.78 -5.66 26.19
CA GLY A 659 -34.96 -5.65 25.31
C GLY A 659 -35.07 -4.35 24.52
N ILE A 660 -33.93 -3.76 24.12
CA ILE A 660 -33.91 -2.51 23.36
C ILE A 660 -34.60 -2.73 22.02
N THR A 661 -35.54 -1.85 21.71
CA THR A 661 -36.36 -1.88 20.50
C THR A 661 -36.33 -0.52 19.81
N VAL A 662 -36.88 -0.44 18.61
CA VAL A 662 -37.12 0.82 17.91
C VAL A 662 -38.56 0.87 17.44
N GLY A 663 -39.29 1.88 17.90
CA GLY A 663 -40.64 2.19 17.51
C GLY A 663 -40.76 3.58 16.89
N VAL A 664 -41.83 3.79 16.12
CA VAL A 664 -42.19 5.12 15.60
C VAL A 664 -42.50 6.10 16.75
N SER A 665 -42.92 5.58 17.91
CA SER A 665 -43.15 6.33 19.15
C SER A 665 -41.87 6.88 19.78
N ASP A 666 -40.73 6.24 19.55
CA ASP A 666 -39.45 6.63 20.15
C ASP A 666 -38.81 7.82 19.41
N ILE A 667 -39.26 8.06 18.17
CA ILE A 667 -38.86 9.17 17.33
C ILE A 667 -39.75 10.37 17.65
N VAL A 668 -39.35 11.13 18.65
CA VAL A 668 -40.03 12.35 19.07
C VAL A 668 -39.68 13.49 18.11
N VAL A 669 -40.69 14.07 17.47
CA VAL A 669 -40.54 15.28 16.64
C VAL A 669 -40.60 16.49 17.57
N LEU A 670 -39.71 17.45 17.35
CA LEU A 670 -39.66 18.69 18.13
C LEU A 670 -40.98 19.49 17.96
N PRO A 671 -41.73 19.79 19.04
CA PRO A 671 -42.99 20.53 18.94
C PRO A 671 -42.83 21.94 18.38
N ASP A 672 -41.76 22.63 18.79
CA ASP A 672 -41.49 24.03 18.44
C ASP A 672 -40.84 24.19 17.06
N LYS A 673 -40.59 23.08 16.35
CA LYS A 673 -39.97 23.07 15.02
C LYS A 673 -40.63 24.05 14.06
N GLN A 674 -41.96 24.07 13.99
CA GLN A 674 -42.66 24.93 13.03
C GLN A 674 -42.45 26.42 13.34
N GLN A 675 -42.35 26.79 14.62
CA GLN A 675 -42.10 28.17 15.02
C GLN A 675 -40.71 28.61 14.56
N ILE A 676 -39.69 27.75 14.76
CA ILE A 676 -38.31 28.02 14.30
C ILE A 676 -38.29 28.20 12.77
N LEU A 677 -38.96 27.32 12.03
CA LEU A 677 -39.03 27.43 10.57
C LEU A 677 -39.71 28.73 10.11
N ASP A 678 -40.84 29.09 10.71
CA ASP A 678 -41.58 30.32 10.37
C ASP A 678 -40.77 31.58 10.69
N GLU A 679 -39.98 31.58 11.76
CA GLU A 679 -39.08 32.68 12.12
C GLU A 679 -37.97 32.86 11.08
N HIS A 680 -37.32 31.77 10.67
CA HIS A 680 -36.24 31.81 9.69
C HIS A 680 -36.76 32.11 8.27
N GLU A 681 -37.96 31.65 7.90
CA GLU A 681 -38.59 32.00 6.63
C GLU A 681 -38.86 33.50 6.52
N LYS A 682 -39.31 34.15 7.61
CA LYS A 682 -39.45 35.63 7.67
C LYS A 682 -38.11 36.36 7.49
N LEU A 683 -37.00 35.80 8.00
CA LEU A 683 -35.67 36.35 7.78
C LEU A 683 -35.27 36.26 6.30
N VAL A 684 -35.52 35.11 5.66
CA VAL A 684 -35.30 34.92 4.22
C VAL A 684 -36.15 35.91 3.40
N GLU A 685 -37.41 36.12 3.73
CA GLU A 685 -38.27 37.12 3.08
C GLU A 685 -37.70 38.54 3.21
N LYS A 686 -37.16 38.88 4.38
CA LYS A 686 -36.51 40.18 4.62
C LYS A 686 -35.27 40.37 3.74
N VAL A 687 -34.43 39.35 3.61
CA VAL A 687 -33.26 39.34 2.71
C VAL A 687 -33.71 39.46 1.26
N GLN A 688 -34.74 38.71 0.85
CA GLN A 688 -35.31 38.80 -0.50
C GLN A 688 -35.86 40.21 -0.80
N LYS A 689 -36.49 40.85 0.19
CA LYS A 689 -37.00 42.23 0.07
C LYS A 689 -35.87 43.24 -0.07
N GLN A 690 -34.74 43.06 0.62
CA GLN A 690 -33.55 43.90 0.44
C GLN A 690 -32.94 43.72 -0.95
N PHE A 691 -32.86 42.48 -1.44
CA PHE A 691 -32.40 42.19 -2.81
C PHE A 691 -33.31 42.81 -3.87
N ASN A 692 -34.65 42.65 -3.73
CA ASN A 692 -35.62 43.26 -4.64
C ASN A 692 -35.59 44.79 -4.62
N ARG A 693 -35.12 45.41 -3.52
CA ARG A 693 -34.87 46.86 -3.40
C ARG A 693 -33.50 47.29 -3.95
N GLY A 694 -32.66 46.35 -4.37
CA GLY A 694 -31.31 46.61 -4.89
C GLY A 694 -30.29 46.97 -3.82
N LEU A 695 -30.55 46.67 -2.54
CA LEU A 695 -29.63 46.98 -1.42
C LEU A 695 -28.49 45.98 -1.28
N ILE A 696 -28.68 44.76 -1.77
CA ILE A 696 -27.70 43.67 -1.74
C ILE A 696 -27.60 43.01 -3.12
N THR A 697 -26.47 42.39 -3.39
CA THR A 697 -26.22 41.64 -4.62
C THR A 697 -26.81 40.22 -4.54
N GLU A 698 -26.92 39.54 -5.68
CA GLU A 698 -27.42 38.15 -5.74
C GLU A 698 -26.50 37.18 -5.00
N PHE A 699 -25.19 37.44 -4.98
CA PHE A 699 -24.21 36.62 -4.27
C PHE A 699 -24.36 36.77 -2.75
N GLU A 700 -24.52 38.01 -2.27
CA GLU A 700 -24.77 38.29 -0.84
C GLU A 700 -26.12 37.72 -0.39
N ARG A 701 -27.16 37.87 -1.22
CA ARG A 701 -28.48 37.26 -0.98
C ARG A 701 -28.36 35.75 -0.84
N TYR A 702 -27.71 35.08 -1.79
CA TYR A 702 -27.52 33.63 -1.79
C TYR A 702 -26.83 33.15 -0.51
N ASN A 703 -25.70 33.76 -0.13
CA ASN A 703 -24.95 33.36 1.06
C ASN A 703 -25.77 33.59 2.34
N ALA A 704 -26.46 34.73 2.46
CA ALA A 704 -27.31 35.01 3.61
C ALA A 704 -28.46 33.99 3.74
N VAL A 705 -29.09 33.59 2.62
CA VAL A 705 -30.14 32.55 2.65
C VAL A 705 -29.58 31.20 3.09
N VAL A 706 -28.39 30.81 2.62
CA VAL A 706 -27.74 29.56 3.03
C VAL A 706 -27.39 29.58 4.52
N GLU A 707 -26.87 30.70 5.03
CA GLU A 707 -26.53 30.88 6.44
C GLU A 707 -27.77 30.77 7.34
N ILE A 708 -28.84 31.51 7.02
CA ILE A 708 -30.11 31.47 7.77
C ILE A 708 -30.67 30.05 7.88
N TRP A 709 -30.66 29.27 6.79
CA TRP A 709 -31.17 27.90 6.83
C TRP A 709 -30.23 26.91 7.53
N THR A 710 -28.93 27.22 7.59
CA THR A 710 -27.96 26.42 8.34
C THR A 710 -28.16 26.65 9.85
N ASP A 711 -28.32 27.91 10.26
CA ASP A 711 -28.62 28.29 11.64
C ASP A 711 -29.94 27.65 12.12
N ALA A 712 -30.99 27.67 11.29
CA ALA A 712 -32.27 27.04 11.61
C ALA A 712 -32.10 25.54 11.91
N LYS A 713 -31.29 24.84 11.11
CA LYS A 713 -31.03 23.42 11.28
C LYS A 713 -30.25 23.14 12.56
N ASP A 714 -29.23 23.95 12.85
CA ASP A 714 -28.38 23.77 14.03
C ASP A 714 -29.16 24.07 15.32
N GLN A 715 -30.05 25.07 15.30
CA GLN A 715 -30.99 25.31 16.40
C GLN A 715 -31.92 24.11 16.62
N ILE A 716 -32.56 23.60 15.55
CA ILE A 716 -33.42 22.41 15.62
C ILE A 716 -32.64 21.20 16.16
N GLN A 717 -31.39 21.00 15.73
CA GLN A 717 -30.56 19.90 16.21
C GLN A 717 -30.31 19.99 17.73
N ASN A 718 -29.96 21.17 18.24
CA ASN A 718 -29.63 21.35 19.65
C ASN A 718 -30.87 21.16 20.55
N GLU A 719 -32.01 21.75 20.17
CA GLU A 719 -33.27 21.59 20.90
C GLU A 719 -33.78 20.14 20.85
N LEU A 720 -33.69 19.50 19.69
CA LEU A 720 -34.06 18.09 19.52
C LEU A 720 -33.23 17.17 20.43
N MET A 721 -31.91 17.35 20.48
CA MET A 721 -31.05 16.56 21.36
C MET A 721 -31.33 16.80 22.85
N GLY A 722 -31.73 18.01 23.23
CA GLY A 722 -32.14 18.34 24.60
C GLY A 722 -33.50 17.76 25.01
N SER A 723 -34.38 17.51 24.03
CA SER A 723 -35.75 17.01 24.29
C SER A 723 -35.86 15.50 24.53
N LEU A 724 -34.81 14.73 24.18
CA LEU A 724 -34.82 13.28 24.32
C LEU A 724 -34.58 12.83 25.77
N GLU A 725 -35.43 11.94 26.29
CA GLU A 725 -35.20 11.29 27.58
C GLU A 725 -33.99 10.34 27.51
N LYS A 726 -33.18 10.29 28.59
CA LYS A 726 -32.03 9.38 28.71
C LYS A 726 -32.40 7.89 28.59
N THR A 727 -33.64 7.52 28.90
CA THR A 727 -34.17 6.15 28.79
C THR A 727 -34.67 5.78 27.40
N ASN A 728 -34.72 6.72 26.45
CA ASN A 728 -35.17 6.45 25.09
C ASN A 728 -34.15 5.51 24.38
N PRO A 729 -34.61 4.41 23.74
CA PRO A 729 -33.75 3.52 22.97
C PRO A 729 -32.84 4.21 21.95
N ILE A 730 -33.38 5.17 21.19
CA ILE A 730 -32.65 5.91 20.17
C ILE A 730 -31.55 6.76 20.80
N PHE A 731 -31.86 7.42 21.92
CA PHE A 731 -30.88 8.19 22.68
C PHE A 731 -29.75 7.28 23.19
N MET A 732 -30.09 6.15 23.82
CA MET A 732 -29.09 5.21 24.34
C MET A 732 -28.18 4.65 23.23
N MET A 733 -28.70 4.33 22.04
CA MET A 733 -27.89 3.86 20.91
C MET A 733 -26.89 4.92 20.42
N SER A 734 -27.30 6.19 20.41
CA SER A 734 -26.47 7.32 20.00
C SER A 734 -25.44 7.69 21.07
N ASP A 735 -25.87 7.85 22.32
CA ASP A 735 -25.04 8.28 23.45
C ASP A 735 -23.98 7.24 23.84
N SER A 736 -24.33 5.95 23.79
CA SER A 736 -23.37 4.86 24.02
C SER A 736 -22.25 4.80 22.98
N GLY A 737 -22.44 5.42 21.80
CA GLY A 737 -21.55 5.32 20.65
C GLY A 737 -21.66 3.97 19.92
N ALA A 738 -22.71 3.19 20.18
CA ALA A 738 -22.97 1.93 19.50
C ALA A 738 -23.31 2.15 18.02
N ARG A 739 -24.29 3.03 17.74
CA ARG A 739 -24.66 3.44 16.37
C ARG A 739 -25.54 4.70 16.39
N GLY A 740 -25.25 5.64 15.49
CA GLY A 740 -25.99 6.88 15.36
C GLY A 740 -25.16 8.10 15.77
N ASN A 741 -25.54 9.27 15.29
CA ASN A 741 -24.98 10.55 15.70
C ASN A 741 -26.10 11.60 15.69
N ALA A 742 -25.88 12.75 16.32
CA ALA A 742 -26.86 13.83 16.41
C ALA A 742 -27.37 14.25 15.01
N SER A 743 -26.48 14.37 14.02
CA SER A 743 -26.84 14.76 12.66
C SER A 743 -27.82 13.79 11.97
N ASN A 744 -27.64 12.48 12.16
CA ASN A 744 -28.55 11.46 11.64
C ASN A 744 -29.90 11.55 12.34
N PHE A 745 -29.91 11.84 13.64
CA PHE A 745 -31.14 12.01 14.39
C PHE A 745 -31.91 13.27 13.97
N THR A 746 -31.21 14.39 13.72
CA THR A 746 -31.80 15.60 13.14
C THR A 746 -32.46 15.32 11.80
N GLN A 747 -31.88 14.48 10.94
CA GLN A 747 -32.53 14.09 9.68
C GLN A 747 -33.77 13.21 9.90
N LEU A 748 -33.78 12.40 10.95
CA LEU A 748 -34.87 11.49 11.26
C LEU A 748 -36.11 12.21 11.82
N ALA A 749 -35.92 13.14 12.76
CA ALA A 749 -37.00 13.77 13.52
C ALA A 749 -37.03 15.31 13.48
N GLY A 750 -35.96 15.96 13.02
CA GLY A 750 -35.84 17.42 12.91
C GLY A 750 -36.12 17.90 11.49
N MET A 751 -35.08 18.11 10.70
CA MET A 751 -35.16 18.45 9.27
C MET A 751 -33.95 17.89 8.52
N ARG A 752 -34.06 17.68 7.20
CA ARG A 752 -32.87 17.30 6.39
C ARG A 752 -31.94 18.49 6.12
N GLY A 753 -32.50 19.68 5.93
CA GLY A 753 -31.76 20.90 5.63
C GLY A 753 -31.42 21.06 4.15
N LEU A 754 -30.36 21.82 3.87
CA LEU A 754 -29.93 22.15 2.52
C LEU A 754 -29.25 20.96 1.81
N MET A 755 -29.42 20.89 0.49
CA MET A 755 -28.83 19.84 -0.35
C MET A 755 -27.89 20.44 -1.40
N ALA A 756 -26.80 19.73 -1.71
CA ALA A 756 -25.89 20.11 -2.77
C ALA A 756 -26.36 19.59 -4.13
N ALA A 757 -26.31 20.47 -5.14
CA ALA A 757 -26.44 20.08 -6.53
C ALA A 757 -25.22 19.25 -6.99
N PRO A 758 -25.29 18.54 -8.12
CA PRO A 758 -24.14 17.79 -8.65
C PRO A 758 -22.92 18.68 -8.93
N SER A 759 -23.12 19.97 -9.21
CA SER A 759 -22.06 20.98 -9.37
C SER A 759 -21.39 21.39 -8.05
N GLY A 760 -21.95 21.03 -6.89
CA GLY A 760 -21.48 21.45 -5.58
C GLY A 760 -22.12 22.74 -5.05
N LYS A 761 -22.88 23.47 -5.89
CA LYS A 761 -23.68 24.62 -5.43
C LYS A 761 -24.80 24.12 -4.50
N ILE A 762 -24.98 24.76 -3.35
CA ILE A 762 -26.08 24.46 -2.43
C ILE A 762 -27.39 24.96 -3.05
N ILE A 763 -28.42 24.12 -3.03
CA ILE A 763 -29.76 24.44 -3.50
C ILE A 763 -30.44 25.27 -2.41
N GLU A 764 -30.92 26.47 -2.76
CA GLU A 764 -31.48 27.45 -1.82
C GLU A 764 -32.78 26.99 -1.16
N LEU A 765 -33.53 26.10 -1.81
CA LEU A 765 -34.75 25.52 -1.27
C LEU A 765 -34.37 24.40 -0.29
N PRO A 766 -34.53 24.59 1.03
CA PRO A 766 -34.21 23.56 2.02
C PRO A 766 -35.26 22.45 2.01
N ILE A 767 -34.89 21.30 2.55
CA ILE A 767 -35.82 20.24 2.90
C ILE A 767 -36.18 20.40 4.38
N THR A 768 -37.36 20.96 4.65
CA THR A 768 -37.88 21.19 6.01
C THR A 768 -38.47 19.93 6.63
N SER A 769 -38.93 19.00 5.79
CA SER A 769 -39.47 17.71 6.23
C SER A 769 -38.38 16.77 6.74
N SER A 770 -38.69 16.02 7.79
CA SER A 770 -37.89 14.90 8.30
C SER A 770 -38.33 13.57 7.69
N PHE A 771 -37.54 12.50 7.89
CA PHE A 771 -37.97 11.16 7.48
C PHE A 771 -39.21 10.65 8.23
N ARG A 772 -39.41 11.11 9.48
CA ARG A 772 -40.56 10.75 10.30
C ARG A 772 -41.87 11.36 9.79
N GLU A 773 -41.82 12.59 9.29
CA GLU A 773 -42.97 13.29 8.70
C GLU A 773 -43.24 12.83 7.26
N GLY A 774 -42.18 12.47 6.53
CA GLY A 774 -42.25 12.07 5.13
C GLY A 774 -41.88 13.23 4.20
N LEU A 775 -41.18 12.90 3.10
CA LEU A 775 -40.72 13.86 2.11
C LEU A 775 -41.74 14.02 0.99
N THR A 776 -41.94 15.25 0.52
CA THR A 776 -42.67 15.50 -0.73
C THR A 776 -41.87 14.97 -1.93
N VAL A 777 -42.55 14.79 -3.08
CA VAL A 777 -41.90 14.31 -4.32
C VAL A 777 -40.74 15.23 -4.74
N LEU A 778 -40.90 16.55 -4.57
CA LEU A 778 -39.88 17.53 -4.93
C LEU A 778 -38.65 17.45 -4.00
N GLU A 779 -38.86 17.42 -2.68
CA GLU A 779 -37.78 17.26 -1.70
C GLU A 779 -37.04 15.94 -1.90
N TYR A 780 -37.77 14.85 -2.15
CA TYR A 780 -37.18 13.55 -2.43
C TYR A 780 -36.31 13.61 -3.69
N PHE A 781 -36.80 14.23 -4.78
CA PHE A 781 -36.02 14.42 -6.01
C PHE A 781 -34.74 15.23 -5.76
N ILE A 782 -34.82 16.35 -5.04
CA ILE A 782 -33.66 17.17 -4.68
C ILE A 782 -32.63 16.34 -3.90
N SER A 783 -33.08 15.52 -2.95
CA SER A 783 -32.20 14.68 -2.14
C SER A 783 -31.44 13.62 -2.95
N THR A 784 -31.95 13.22 -4.13
CA THR A 784 -31.31 12.21 -4.98
C THR A 784 -30.01 12.69 -5.61
N HIS A 785 -29.85 14.00 -5.83
CA HIS A 785 -28.65 14.57 -6.45
C HIS A 785 -27.39 14.29 -5.63
N GLY A 786 -27.43 14.62 -4.33
CA GLY A 786 -26.34 14.37 -3.40
C GLY A 786 -26.07 12.87 -3.24
N ALA A 787 -27.12 12.06 -3.07
CA ALA A 787 -27.00 10.61 -2.89
C ALA A 787 -26.35 9.92 -4.11
N ARG A 788 -26.80 10.24 -5.33
CA ARG A 788 -26.25 9.64 -6.56
C ARG A 788 -24.80 10.04 -6.79
N LYS A 789 -24.44 11.30 -6.52
CA LYS A 789 -23.06 11.77 -6.61
C LYS A 789 -22.18 11.03 -5.60
N GLY A 790 -22.63 10.89 -4.35
CA GLY A 790 -21.92 10.13 -3.32
C GLY A 790 -21.66 8.68 -3.72
N LEU A 791 -22.66 7.98 -4.27
CA LEU A 791 -22.50 6.60 -4.76
C LEU A 791 -21.51 6.49 -5.93
N ALA A 792 -21.62 7.37 -6.93
CA ALA A 792 -20.73 7.38 -8.09
C ALA A 792 -19.27 7.65 -7.70
N ASP A 793 -19.06 8.64 -6.82
CA ASP A 793 -17.74 9.01 -6.34
C ASP A 793 -17.14 7.90 -5.47
N THR A 794 -17.92 7.25 -4.61
CA THR A 794 -17.47 6.11 -3.79
C THR A 794 -16.97 4.96 -4.68
N ALA A 795 -17.70 4.66 -5.75
CA ALA A 795 -17.32 3.61 -6.71
C ALA A 795 -16.02 3.95 -7.48
N LEU A 796 -15.86 5.21 -7.93
CA LEU A 796 -14.67 5.64 -8.67
C LEU A 796 -13.42 5.72 -7.77
N LYS A 797 -13.56 6.37 -6.61
CA LYS A 797 -12.44 6.73 -5.73
C LYS A 797 -11.83 5.55 -4.98
N THR A 798 -12.57 4.45 -4.83
CA THR A 798 -12.04 3.19 -4.31
C THR A 798 -10.85 2.69 -5.14
N ALA A 799 -10.89 2.88 -6.47
CA ALA A 799 -9.79 2.51 -7.35
C ALA A 799 -8.54 3.39 -7.14
N ASP A 800 -8.74 4.68 -6.86
CA ASP A 800 -7.66 5.66 -6.68
C ASP A 800 -6.89 5.45 -5.37
N SER A 801 -7.59 5.16 -4.27
CA SER A 801 -6.95 4.82 -2.99
C SER A 801 -6.14 3.52 -3.10
N GLY A 802 -6.69 2.48 -3.74
CA GLY A 802 -5.95 1.25 -4.00
C GLY A 802 -4.71 1.48 -4.89
N TYR A 803 -4.79 2.39 -5.85
CA TYR A 803 -3.66 2.76 -6.70
C TYR A 803 -2.59 3.59 -5.96
N LEU A 804 -2.98 4.48 -5.05
CA LEU A 804 -2.02 5.19 -4.18
C LEU A 804 -1.29 4.21 -3.26
N THR A 805 -2.03 3.36 -2.54
CA THR A 805 -1.46 2.35 -1.63
C THR A 805 -0.44 1.47 -2.36
N ARG A 806 -0.77 1.04 -3.57
CA ARG A 806 0.16 0.29 -4.43
C ARG A 806 1.46 1.07 -4.69
N ARG A 807 1.37 2.35 -5.09
CA ARG A 807 2.55 3.19 -5.36
C ARG A 807 3.42 3.36 -4.10
N LEU A 808 2.81 3.55 -2.94
CA LEU A 808 3.51 3.65 -1.67
C LEU A 808 4.27 2.34 -1.35
N VAL A 809 3.62 1.19 -1.48
CA VAL A 809 4.26 -0.13 -1.28
C VAL A 809 5.40 -0.32 -2.29
N ASP A 810 5.20 0.04 -3.55
CA ASP A 810 6.23 -0.10 -4.59
C ASP A 810 7.48 0.76 -4.32
N VAL A 811 7.37 1.88 -3.60
CA VAL A 811 8.51 2.69 -3.15
C VAL A 811 9.18 2.12 -1.90
N ALA A 812 8.38 1.68 -0.93
CA ALA A 812 8.88 1.42 0.42
C ALA A 812 9.07 -0.07 0.78
N GLN A 813 8.69 -0.99 -0.10
CA GLN A 813 8.80 -2.44 0.14
C GLN A 813 10.19 -2.92 0.59
N ASP A 814 11.26 -2.24 0.16
CA ASP A 814 12.64 -2.66 0.42
C ASP A 814 13.20 -2.03 1.71
N VAL A 815 12.37 -1.28 2.45
CA VAL A 815 12.70 -0.71 3.75
C VAL A 815 12.32 -1.69 4.86
N ILE A 816 13.33 -2.33 5.42
CA ILE A 816 13.19 -3.26 6.54
C ILE A 816 14.14 -2.85 7.67
N VAL A 817 13.89 -3.35 8.88
CA VAL A 817 14.85 -3.18 9.98
C VAL A 817 16.03 -4.13 9.78
N ARG A 818 17.26 -3.62 9.67
CA ARG A 818 18.46 -4.44 9.36
C ARG A 818 19.43 -4.62 10.52
N GLU A 819 19.53 -3.60 11.35
CA GLU A 819 20.56 -3.42 12.38
C GLU A 819 19.91 -2.85 13.63
N GLU A 820 20.53 -3.03 14.80
CA GLU A 820 20.03 -2.50 16.06
C GLU A 820 20.33 -0.99 16.17
N ASP A 821 21.56 -0.58 15.83
CA ASP A 821 21.99 0.82 15.82
C ASP A 821 22.82 1.12 14.56
N CYS A 822 22.54 2.27 13.93
CA CYS A 822 23.28 2.75 12.76
C CYS A 822 24.46 3.69 13.11
N GLY A 823 24.64 4.03 14.39
CA GLY A 823 25.71 4.91 14.88
C GLY A 823 25.58 6.37 14.41
N THR A 824 24.35 6.84 14.15
CA THR A 824 24.13 8.24 13.73
C THR A 824 24.17 9.18 14.93
N ASP A 825 24.89 10.28 14.79
CA ASP A 825 24.92 11.38 15.78
C ASP A 825 23.86 12.45 15.55
N ARG A 826 23.05 12.29 14.50
CA ARG A 826 22.03 13.26 14.08
C ARG A 826 20.66 12.91 14.68
N GLY A 827 20.00 13.91 15.28
CA GLY A 827 18.61 13.84 15.75
C GLY A 827 17.68 14.77 14.97
N LEU A 828 16.37 14.61 15.17
CA LEU A 828 15.34 15.52 14.74
C LEU A 828 14.83 16.29 15.96
N LEU A 829 14.79 17.61 15.89
CA LEU A 829 14.14 18.44 16.90
C LEU A 829 12.63 18.36 16.71
N VAL A 830 11.91 17.98 17.77
CA VAL A 830 10.46 17.78 17.76
C VAL A 830 9.80 18.70 18.77
N SER A 831 8.65 19.25 18.39
CA SER A 831 7.79 20.12 19.18
C SER A 831 6.32 19.93 18.74
N ASP A 832 5.38 20.62 19.40
CA ASP A 832 3.96 20.62 19.01
C ASP A 832 3.76 21.01 17.54
N ILE A 833 2.86 20.31 16.84
CA ILE A 833 2.40 20.73 15.52
C ILE A 833 1.12 21.55 15.69
N LYS A 834 1.21 22.86 15.44
CA LYS A 834 0.08 23.82 15.49
C LYS A 834 -0.16 24.46 14.12
N GLU A 835 -1.42 24.75 13.82
CA GLU A 835 -1.83 25.56 12.67
C GLU A 835 -2.66 26.76 13.15
N GLY A 836 -2.00 27.92 13.28
CA GLY A 836 -2.60 29.05 13.97
C GLY A 836 -2.88 28.71 15.43
N THR A 837 -4.15 28.64 15.80
CA THR A 837 -4.61 28.26 17.14
C THR A 837 -4.98 26.79 17.29
N GLU A 838 -5.12 26.05 16.18
CA GLU A 838 -5.55 24.65 16.21
C GLU A 838 -4.35 23.73 16.48
N MET A 839 -4.47 22.88 17.50
CA MET A 839 -3.49 21.85 17.82
C MET A 839 -3.73 20.64 16.92
N ILE A 840 -2.78 20.35 16.03
CA ILE A 840 -2.85 19.18 15.14
C ILE A 840 -2.36 17.94 15.87
N GLU A 841 -1.18 18.04 16.50
CA GLU A 841 -0.56 16.93 17.21
C GLU A 841 0.26 17.44 18.41
N PRO A 842 0.00 16.93 19.62
CA PRO A 842 0.71 17.35 20.82
C PRO A 842 2.10 16.70 20.91
N PHE A 843 3.02 17.40 21.55
CA PHE A 843 4.41 16.98 21.77
C PHE A 843 4.51 15.60 22.46
N SER A 844 3.64 15.31 23.42
CA SER A 844 3.61 14.02 24.14
C SER A 844 3.39 12.82 23.21
N GLU A 845 2.48 12.92 22.24
CA GLU A 845 2.21 11.85 21.27
C GLU A 845 3.41 11.65 20.32
N ARG A 846 4.13 12.72 19.98
CA ARG A 846 5.26 12.66 19.03
C ARG A 846 6.51 12.00 19.62
N ILE A 847 6.72 12.15 20.92
CA ILE A 847 7.88 11.58 21.62
C ILE A 847 7.63 10.15 22.09
N GLU A 848 6.36 9.75 22.29
CA GLU A 848 6.03 8.39 22.75
C GLU A 848 6.56 7.32 21.78
N GLY A 849 7.26 6.32 22.33
CA GLY A 849 7.80 5.21 21.57
C GLY A 849 9.00 5.56 20.69
N ARG A 850 9.62 6.72 20.90
CA ARG A 850 10.87 7.16 20.24
C ARG A 850 12.06 7.08 21.19
N TYR A 851 13.26 7.09 20.63
CA TYR A 851 14.50 7.11 21.40
C TYR A 851 15.00 8.56 21.54
N SER A 852 15.35 8.96 22.77
CA SER A 852 15.98 10.27 22.99
C SER A 852 17.39 10.30 22.40
N LYS A 853 17.79 11.40 21.77
CA LYS A 853 19.19 11.59 21.31
C LYS A 853 20.06 12.27 22.37
N GLU A 854 19.46 13.02 23.26
CA GLU A 854 20.14 13.78 24.31
C GLU A 854 19.65 13.38 25.71
N THR A 855 20.35 13.87 26.74
CA THR A 855 19.91 13.68 28.13
C THR A 855 18.91 14.77 28.47
N ILE A 856 17.68 14.40 28.82
CA ILE A 856 16.66 15.34 29.26
C ILE A 856 16.65 15.41 30.78
N ARG A 857 16.68 16.64 31.30
CA ARG A 857 16.71 16.94 32.74
C ARG A 857 15.55 17.83 33.12
N HIS A 858 15.06 17.67 34.34
CA HIS A 858 14.01 18.53 34.87
C HIS A 858 14.55 19.98 35.03
N PRO A 859 13.84 21.02 34.54
CA PRO A 859 14.35 22.39 34.56
C PRO A 859 14.67 22.93 35.96
N GLU A 860 13.86 22.57 36.96
CA GLU A 860 14.01 23.05 38.34
C GLU A 860 14.90 22.16 39.24
N THR A 861 14.79 20.83 39.15
CA THR A 861 15.46 19.89 40.07
C THR A 861 16.77 19.33 39.54
N ASP A 862 17.09 19.54 38.25
CA ASP A 862 18.23 18.96 37.53
C ASP A 862 18.25 17.40 37.51
N GLU A 863 17.15 16.75 37.90
CA GLU A 863 17.01 15.30 37.85
C GLU A 863 16.95 14.82 36.40
N VAL A 864 17.70 13.76 36.09
CA VAL A 864 17.72 13.14 34.76
C VAL A 864 16.42 12.35 34.56
N ILE A 865 15.60 12.80 33.62
CA ILE A 865 14.33 12.13 33.26
C ILE A 865 14.61 11.00 32.26
N VAL A 866 15.43 11.26 31.24
CA VAL A 866 15.75 10.32 30.15
C VAL A 866 17.21 10.43 29.73
N ARG A 867 17.87 9.31 29.51
CA ARG A 867 19.24 9.24 28.98
C ARG A 867 19.27 9.14 27.44
N PRO A 868 20.42 9.41 26.80
CA PRO A 868 20.57 9.20 25.37
C PRO A 868 20.37 7.73 25.03
N ASP A 869 19.72 7.47 23.90
CA ASP A 869 19.37 6.12 23.42
C ASP A 869 18.46 5.31 24.36
N GLU A 870 17.71 5.99 25.23
CA GLU A 870 16.65 5.39 26.03
C GLU A 870 15.28 5.58 25.36
N LEU A 871 14.43 4.55 25.42
CA LEU A 871 13.09 4.56 24.82
C LEU A 871 12.13 5.35 25.70
N VAL A 872 11.46 6.34 25.12
CA VAL A 872 10.45 7.15 25.80
C VAL A 872 9.14 6.36 25.87
N THR A 873 8.77 5.88 27.06
CA THR A 873 7.47 5.26 27.34
C THR A 873 6.40 6.33 27.62
N ALA A 874 5.12 5.95 27.65
CA ALA A 874 4.03 6.88 27.95
C ALA A 874 4.19 7.59 29.31
N GLU A 875 4.67 6.88 30.34
CA GLU A 875 4.95 7.46 31.66
C GLU A 875 6.09 8.48 31.61
N ILE A 876 7.14 8.19 30.86
CA ILE A 876 8.28 9.08 30.68
C ILE A 876 7.85 10.32 29.89
N ALA A 877 7.07 10.15 28.82
CA ALA A 877 6.53 11.26 28.04
C ALA A 877 5.71 12.21 28.92
N LYS A 878 4.87 11.67 29.81
CA LYS A 878 4.08 12.45 30.77
C LYS A 878 4.98 13.22 31.75
N LYS A 879 6.03 12.59 32.29
CA LYS A 879 7.01 13.28 33.16
C LYS A 879 7.74 14.43 32.44
N ILE A 880 8.06 14.26 31.15
CA ILE A 880 8.69 15.32 30.34
C ILE A 880 7.73 16.50 30.15
N THR A 881 6.47 16.24 29.82
CA THR A 881 5.48 17.30 29.64
C THR A 881 5.11 17.98 30.95
N ASP A 882 4.97 17.23 32.04
CA ASP A 882 4.67 17.78 33.37
C ASP A 882 5.81 18.65 33.91
N ALA A 883 7.05 18.39 33.48
CA ALA A 883 8.22 19.21 33.76
C ALA A 883 8.28 20.52 32.94
N GLY A 884 7.33 20.76 32.03
CA GLY A 884 7.24 21.97 31.21
C GLY A 884 8.20 22.02 30.01
N ILE A 885 8.67 20.87 29.54
CA ILE A 885 9.59 20.78 28.38
C ILE A 885 8.76 20.73 27.09
N GLU A 886 9.01 21.67 26.17
CA GLU A 886 8.23 21.83 24.92
C GLU A 886 8.93 21.30 23.66
N GLU A 887 10.24 21.07 23.72
CA GLU A 887 11.04 20.58 22.59
C GLU A 887 12.13 19.59 23.04
N MET A 888 12.43 18.60 22.20
CA MET A 888 13.54 17.66 22.42
C MET A 888 14.11 17.06 21.13
N TYR A 889 15.38 16.65 21.17
CA TYR A 889 15.98 15.87 20.08
C TYR A 889 15.66 14.37 20.20
N ILE A 890 14.98 13.83 19.18
CA ILE A 890 14.72 12.39 19.05
C ILE A 890 15.54 11.76 17.92
N ARG A 891 15.72 10.44 17.98
CA ARG A 891 16.15 9.66 16.82
C ARG A 891 14.96 9.41 15.90
N SER A 892 15.19 9.60 14.60
CA SER A 892 14.15 9.50 13.56
C SER A 892 14.63 8.64 12.38
N ALA A 893 13.69 8.14 11.58
CA ALA A 893 14.02 7.46 10.33
C ALA A 893 14.74 8.40 9.35
N PHE A 894 14.47 9.71 9.37
CA PHE A 894 15.12 10.71 8.50
C PHE A 894 16.64 10.70 8.63
N THR A 895 17.16 10.64 9.85
CA THR A 895 18.59 10.76 10.14
C THR A 895 19.36 9.44 10.13
N CYS A 896 18.69 8.33 9.81
CA CYS A 896 19.25 6.98 9.86
C CYS A 896 20.29 6.72 8.75
N ASN A 897 21.45 6.19 9.15
CA ASN A 897 22.58 5.90 8.25
C ASN A 897 22.58 4.48 7.66
N THR A 898 21.63 3.62 8.03
CA THR A 898 21.53 2.25 7.50
C THR A 898 21.30 2.26 5.99
N ARG A 899 22.14 1.53 5.24
CA ARG A 899 22.19 1.53 3.76
C ARG A 899 20.89 1.12 3.07
N HIS A 900 20.30 0.02 3.52
CA HIS A 900 19.11 -0.59 2.93
C HIS A 900 18.09 -0.93 4.02
N GLY A 901 17.46 0.10 4.57
CA GLY A 901 16.51 -0.07 5.66
C GLY A 901 16.65 1.00 6.72
N VAL A 902 16.10 0.73 7.90
CA VAL A 902 16.24 1.55 9.10
C VAL A 902 16.86 0.67 10.21
N CYS A 903 17.48 1.25 11.23
CA CYS A 903 17.85 0.51 12.44
C CYS A 903 16.73 0.55 13.49
N GLU A 904 16.78 -0.38 14.45
CA GLU A 904 15.80 -0.49 15.54
C GLU A 904 15.66 0.83 16.31
N LYS A 905 16.77 1.44 16.75
CA LYS A 905 16.74 2.69 17.53
C LYS A 905 16.21 3.91 16.77
N CYS A 906 16.44 4.01 15.46
CA CYS A 906 15.90 5.12 14.67
C CYS A 906 14.42 4.95 14.33
N TYR A 907 13.89 3.72 14.39
CA TYR A 907 12.46 3.45 14.18
C TYR A 907 11.65 3.57 15.48
N GLY A 908 12.12 2.94 16.56
CA GLY A 908 11.48 2.97 17.88
C GLY A 908 10.54 1.80 18.13
N LYS A 909 9.42 2.08 18.80
CA LYS A 909 8.36 1.14 19.17
C LYS A 909 7.60 0.60 17.96
N ASN A 910 7.35 -0.70 17.92
CA ASN A 910 6.43 -1.36 17.02
C ASN A 910 4.98 -1.17 17.50
N LEU A 911 4.19 -0.43 16.71
CA LEU A 911 2.81 -0.10 17.06
C LEU A 911 1.87 -1.32 17.03
N ALA A 912 2.24 -2.40 16.34
CA ALA A 912 1.42 -3.61 16.27
C ALA A 912 1.51 -4.47 17.55
N THR A 913 2.63 -4.40 18.27
CA THR A 913 2.89 -5.24 19.46
C THR A 913 2.99 -4.42 20.74
N GLY A 914 3.29 -3.13 20.66
CA GLY A 914 3.56 -2.27 21.82
C GLY A 914 5.02 -2.34 22.32
N GLU A 915 5.85 -3.22 21.76
CA GLU A 915 7.24 -3.40 22.16
C GLU A 915 8.22 -2.72 21.19
N LYS A 916 9.52 -2.85 21.42
CA LYS A 916 10.55 -2.41 20.47
C LYS A 916 10.46 -3.19 19.15
N VAL A 917 10.83 -2.56 18.03
CA VAL A 917 10.81 -3.24 16.73
C VAL A 917 11.91 -4.29 16.63
N GLU A 918 11.62 -5.44 16.01
CA GLU A 918 12.61 -6.49 15.78
C GLU A 918 13.35 -6.32 14.46
N VAL A 919 14.57 -6.84 14.40
CA VAL A 919 15.34 -6.92 13.15
C VAL A 919 14.64 -7.86 12.17
N GLY A 920 14.36 -7.36 10.97
CA GLY A 920 13.63 -8.07 9.93
C GLY A 920 12.20 -7.60 9.70
N GLU A 921 11.68 -6.70 10.55
CA GLU A 921 10.34 -6.17 10.37
C GLU A 921 10.24 -5.34 9.08
N ALA A 922 9.19 -5.59 8.29
CA ALA A 922 8.95 -4.94 7.00
C ALA A 922 8.25 -3.57 7.15
N VAL A 923 8.88 -2.67 7.90
CA VAL A 923 8.33 -1.36 8.31
C VAL A 923 7.89 -0.48 7.15
N GLY A 924 8.54 -0.57 5.98
CA GLY A 924 8.12 0.19 4.80
C GLY A 924 6.79 -0.29 4.20
N THR A 925 6.51 -1.60 4.26
CA THR A 925 5.20 -2.13 3.81
C THR A 925 4.10 -1.76 4.79
N ILE A 926 4.39 -1.79 6.09
CA ILE A 926 3.46 -1.36 7.15
C ILE A 926 3.11 0.11 6.97
N ALA A 927 4.12 0.98 6.85
CA ALA A 927 3.91 2.42 6.64
C ALA A 927 3.08 2.72 5.39
N ALA A 928 3.36 2.05 4.27
CA ALA A 928 2.60 2.22 3.04
C ALA A 928 1.12 1.80 3.18
N GLN A 929 0.83 0.74 3.93
CA GLN A 929 -0.55 0.30 4.22
C GLN A 929 -1.25 1.25 5.19
N SER A 930 -0.58 1.68 6.26
CA SER A 930 -1.12 2.61 7.25
C SER A 930 -1.51 3.96 6.65
N ILE A 931 -0.75 4.45 5.66
CA ILE A 931 -1.07 5.68 4.91
C ILE A 931 -2.16 5.40 3.86
N GLY A 932 -2.12 4.23 3.21
CA GLY A 932 -2.99 3.86 2.10
C GLY A 932 -4.43 3.52 2.49
N GLU A 933 -4.62 2.74 3.57
CA GLU A 933 -5.94 2.26 4.02
C GLU A 933 -6.93 3.39 4.30
N PRO A 934 -6.57 4.43 5.09
CA PRO A 934 -7.48 5.54 5.33
C PRO A 934 -7.71 6.40 4.09
N GLY A 935 -6.93 6.23 3.01
CA GLY A 935 -7.15 6.90 1.73
C GLY A 935 -8.56 6.67 1.17
N THR A 936 -9.17 5.51 1.45
CA THR A 936 -10.59 5.26 1.11
C THR A 936 -11.51 6.19 1.91
N GLN A 937 -11.26 6.33 3.22
CA GLN A 937 -12.04 7.14 4.16
C GLN A 937 -11.91 8.65 3.89
N LEU A 938 -10.68 9.14 3.67
CA LEU A 938 -10.41 10.55 3.29
C LEU A 938 -11.24 10.97 2.08
N THR A 939 -11.46 10.02 1.17
CA THR A 939 -12.16 10.30 -0.08
C THR A 939 -13.68 10.29 0.07
N MET A 940 -14.18 9.67 1.15
CA MET A 940 -15.59 9.66 1.55
C MET A 940 -15.97 10.80 2.49
N ARG A 941 -15.06 11.41 3.26
CA ARG A 941 -15.40 12.51 4.20
C ARG A 941 -15.38 13.91 3.60
N THR A 942 -14.64 14.11 2.50
CA THR A 942 -14.61 15.37 1.71
C THR A 942 -15.98 15.81 1.15
N PHE A 943 -17.04 15.01 1.32
CA PHE A 943 -18.40 15.35 0.88
C PHE A 943 -19.10 16.37 1.79
N HIS A 944 -18.80 16.41 3.09
CA HIS A 944 -19.52 17.26 4.04
C HIS A 944 -19.05 18.71 4.03
N THR A 945 -17.79 18.97 3.66
CA THR A 945 -17.19 20.31 3.66
C THR A 945 -17.34 21.08 2.34
N GLY A 946 -18.19 20.63 1.41
CA GLY A 946 -18.54 21.45 0.24
C GLY A 946 -17.35 21.86 -0.64
N GLY A 947 -16.42 20.95 -0.91
CA GLY A 947 -15.13 21.20 -1.60
C GLY A 947 -15.16 21.71 -3.05
N VAL A 948 -16.26 22.34 -3.50
CA VAL A 948 -16.34 23.09 -4.76
C VAL A 948 -16.53 24.60 -4.51
N ALA A 949 -16.93 25.01 -3.29
CA ALA A 949 -17.14 26.40 -2.94
C ALA A 949 -15.93 26.96 -2.17
N GLY A 950 -14.96 27.55 -2.89
CA GLY A 950 -14.27 28.73 -2.37
C GLY A 950 -12.76 28.70 -2.09
N SER A 951 -12.03 27.59 -2.25
CA SER A 951 -10.56 27.62 -2.07
C SER A 951 -9.79 26.95 -3.21
N ASP A 952 -8.77 27.63 -3.75
CA ASP A 952 -7.83 27.12 -4.77
C ASP A 952 -6.86 26.03 -4.22
N ILE A 953 -7.11 25.56 -3.00
CA ILE A 953 -6.28 24.59 -2.27
C ILE A 953 -6.92 23.20 -2.38
N THR A 954 -6.12 22.21 -2.80
CA THR A 954 -6.58 20.82 -2.87
C THR A 954 -6.80 20.24 -1.47
N GLN A 955 -7.90 19.51 -1.26
CA GLN A 955 -8.23 18.85 0.01
C GLN A 955 -8.33 17.32 -0.14
N GLY A 956 -8.20 16.59 0.97
CA GLY A 956 -8.37 15.13 1.02
C GLY A 956 -7.33 14.34 0.22
N LEU A 957 -7.75 13.24 -0.41
CA LEU A 957 -6.85 12.34 -1.15
C LEU A 957 -6.08 13.03 -2.30
N PRO A 958 -6.68 13.92 -3.13
CA PRO A 958 -5.93 14.67 -4.13
C PRO A 958 -4.71 15.43 -3.58
N ARG A 959 -4.83 16.02 -2.38
CA ARG A 959 -3.73 16.73 -1.72
C ARG A 959 -2.60 15.78 -1.33
N ILE A 960 -2.94 14.65 -0.73
CA ILE A 960 -1.96 13.60 -0.38
C ILE A 960 -1.24 13.10 -1.64
N GLN A 961 -1.95 12.87 -2.74
CA GLN A 961 -1.35 12.46 -4.00
C GLN A 961 -0.42 13.54 -4.59
N GLU A 962 -0.78 14.81 -4.46
CA GLU A 962 0.03 15.95 -4.90
C GLU A 962 1.36 16.03 -4.15
N ILE A 963 1.30 15.87 -2.81
CA ILE A 963 2.46 15.88 -1.91
C ILE A 963 3.40 14.70 -2.22
N PHE A 964 2.90 13.45 -2.21
CA PHE A 964 3.76 12.27 -2.43
C PHE A 964 4.27 12.16 -3.88
N GLU A 965 3.61 12.76 -4.87
CA GLU A 965 4.16 12.85 -6.23
C GLU A 965 5.09 14.05 -6.44
N ALA A 966 5.33 14.85 -5.40
CA ALA A 966 6.11 16.08 -5.46
C ALA A 966 5.72 16.96 -6.67
N ARG A 967 4.40 17.10 -6.87
CA ARG A 967 3.81 17.92 -7.93
C ARG A 967 3.80 19.39 -7.52
N ASN A 968 3.71 20.24 -8.53
CA ASN A 968 3.57 21.67 -8.30
C ASN A 968 2.13 21.95 -7.83
N PRO A 969 1.94 22.67 -6.72
CA PRO A 969 0.62 22.97 -6.20
C PRO A 969 -0.14 23.94 -7.11
N LYS A 970 -1.47 23.83 -7.12
CA LYS A 970 -2.33 24.74 -7.92
C LYS A 970 -2.34 26.16 -7.36
N GLY A 971 -2.57 26.30 -6.04
CA GLY A 971 -2.42 27.57 -5.31
C GLY A 971 -1.03 27.69 -4.70
N GLN A 972 -0.02 27.96 -5.52
CA GLN A 972 1.38 28.04 -5.08
C GLN A 972 1.62 29.28 -4.21
N ALA A 973 2.13 29.05 -2.99
CA ALA A 973 2.61 30.13 -2.14
C ALA A 973 3.99 30.62 -2.60
N VAL A 974 4.19 31.94 -2.54
CA VAL A 974 5.47 32.57 -2.79
C VAL A 974 6.33 32.48 -1.52
N VAL A 975 7.59 32.07 -1.68
CA VAL A 975 8.52 31.82 -0.57
C VAL A 975 9.75 32.69 -0.75
N THR A 976 10.25 33.29 0.34
CA THR A 976 11.48 34.09 0.29
C THR A 976 12.74 33.23 0.25
N GLU A 977 13.68 33.58 -0.63
CA GLU A 977 15.01 32.97 -0.71
C GLU A 977 16.01 33.59 0.27
N ILE A 978 15.69 34.75 0.83
CA ILE A 978 16.55 35.56 1.69
C ILE A 978 15.87 35.85 3.02
N GLU A 979 16.67 35.93 4.08
CA GLU A 979 16.24 36.51 5.35
C GLU A 979 16.33 38.03 5.27
N GLY A 980 15.41 38.74 5.94
CA GLY A 980 15.40 40.19 5.92
C GLY A 980 14.12 40.80 6.44
N VAL A 981 13.93 42.09 6.20
CA VAL A 981 12.71 42.82 6.57
C VAL A 981 11.93 43.15 5.31
N VAL A 982 10.61 43.04 5.37
CA VAL A 982 9.71 43.45 4.30
C VAL A 982 9.74 44.99 4.20
N ASP A 983 10.27 45.50 3.08
CA ASP A 983 10.50 46.94 2.84
C ASP A 983 9.29 47.60 2.20
N ASP A 984 8.70 46.97 1.18
CA ASP A 984 7.54 47.50 0.44
C ASP A 984 6.63 46.38 -0.07
N ILE A 985 5.32 46.68 -0.12
CA ILE A 985 4.29 45.84 -0.73
C ILE A 985 3.48 46.73 -1.68
N SER A 986 3.72 46.60 -2.98
CA SER A 986 3.07 47.42 -4.00
C SER A 986 2.26 46.58 -5.00
N VAL A 987 1.39 47.21 -5.79
CA VAL A 987 0.63 46.52 -6.85
C VAL A 987 1.31 46.81 -8.19
N ALA A 988 1.94 45.79 -8.77
CA ALA A 988 2.59 45.84 -10.07
C ALA A 988 1.59 45.81 -11.24
N LYS A 989 2.10 45.83 -12.48
CA LYS A 989 1.28 45.65 -13.69
C LYS A 989 0.57 44.29 -13.65
N ASP A 990 -0.65 44.22 -14.19
CA ASP A 990 -1.55 43.05 -14.19
C ASP A 990 -2.18 42.66 -12.84
N ARG A 991 -2.32 43.61 -11.89
CA ARG A 991 -2.90 43.37 -10.55
C ARG A 991 -2.12 42.35 -9.72
N GLN A 992 -0.83 42.17 -9.97
CA GLN A 992 0.05 41.36 -9.14
C GLN A 992 0.54 42.17 -7.94
N GLN A 993 0.71 41.53 -6.80
CA GLN A 993 1.30 42.15 -5.61
C GLN A 993 2.81 41.89 -5.64
N GLU A 994 3.60 42.95 -5.52
CA GLU A 994 5.06 42.90 -5.47
C GLU A 994 5.53 43.10 -4.03
N ILE A 995 6.31 42.15 -3.52
CA ILE A 995 6.81 42.13 -2.13
C ILE A 995 8.33 42.27 -2.17
N VAL A 996 8.86 43.36 -1.63
CA VAL A 996 10.29 43.64 -1.61
C VAL A 996 10.86 43.30 -0.23
N ILE A 997 11.83 42.39 -0.20
CA ILE A 997 12.53 41.99 1.04
C ILE A 997 13.96 42.52 0.98
N LYS A 998 14.34 43.24 2.03
CA LYS A 998 15.67 43.82 2.18
C LYS A 998 16.47 43.01 3.20
N GLY A 999 17.42 42.23 2.72
CA GLY A 999 18.37 41.49 3.54
C GLY A 999 19.63 42.31 3.85
N ALA A 1000 20.61 41.68 4.52
CA ALA A 1000 21.87 42.34 4.88
C ALA A 1000 22.74 42.71 3.66
N ASN A 1001 22.76 41.85 2.63
CA ASN A 1001 23.64 41.98 1.46
C ASN A 1001 22.90 42.15 0.13
N GLU A 1002 21.64 41.75 0.06
CA GLU A 1002 20.84 41.81 -1.17
C GLU A 1002 19.37 42.18 -0.88
N THR A 1003 18.75 42.88 -1.84
CA THR A 1003 17.31 43.15 -1.84
C THR A 1003 16.68 42.35 -2.97
N LYS A 1004 15.66 41.56 -2.69
CA LYS A 1004 14.91 40.78 -3.69
C LYS A 1004 13.44 41.17 -3.70
N SER A 1005 12.88 41.20 -4.90
CA SER A 1005 11.46 41.42 -5.15
C SER A 1005 10.79 40.11 -5.57
N TYR A 1006 9.60 39.85 -5.03
CA TYR A 1006 8.78 38.66 -5.31
C TYR A 1006 7.41 39.08 -5.82
N LEU A 1007 6.93 38.43 -6.89
CA LEU A 1007 5.61 38.69 -7.46
C LEU A 1007 4.60 37.62 -7.00
N ALA A 1008 3.51 38.08 -6.41
CA ALA A 1008 2.36 37.28 -5.99
C ALA A 1008 1.12 37.61 -6.83
N SER A 1009 0.21 36.65 -6.97
CA SER A 1009 -1.10 36.91 -7.60
C SER A 1009 -1.90 37.88 -6.75
N GLY A 1010 -2.58 38.86 -7.35
CA GLY A 1010 -3.46 39.77 -6.59
C GLY A 1010 -4.68 39.12 -5.95
N THR A 1011 -4.97 37.86 -6.28
CA THR A 1011 -5.99 37.05 -5.61
C THR A 1011 -5.49 36.36 -4.34
N SER A 1012 -4.18 36.25 -4.17
CA SER A 1012 -3.57 35.58 -3.01
C SER A 1012 -3.55 36.54 -1.82
N ARG A 1013 -3.95 36.06 -0.65
CA ARG A 1013 -3.83 36.84 0.59
C ARG A 1013 -2.38 36.84 1.07
N LEU A 1014 -1.90 37.98 1.53
CA LEU A 1014 -0.55 38.12 2.10
C LEU A 1014 -0.53 37.61 3.54
N LYS A 1015 0.56 36.95 3.92
CA LYS A 1015 0.85 36.52 5.30
C LYS A 1015 1.75 37.48 6.06
N VAL A 1016 2.36 38.43 5.34
CA VAL A 1016 3.39 39.32 5.86
C VAL A 1016 2.96 40.78 5.76
N GLU A 1017 3.42 41.59 6.71
CA GLU A 1017 3.20 43.04 6.76
C GLU A 1017 4.51 43.81 6.54
N VAL A 1018 4.40 45.06 6.09
CA VAL A 1018 5.58 45.95 5.91
C VAL A 1018 6.24 46.18 7.27
N GLY A 1019 7.55 45.97 7.34
CA GLY A 1019 8.34 46.04 8.57
C GLY A 1019 8.48 44.72 9.33
N GLN A 1020 7.82 43.64 8.90
CA GLN A 1020 8.00 42.30 9.48
C GLN A 1020 9.34 41.69 9.07
N SER A 1021 10.04 41.06 10.03
CA SER A 1021 11.21 40.23 9.75
C SER A 1021 10.77 38.85 9.27
N VAL A 1022 11.37 38.37 8.19
CA VAL A 1022 11.08 37.06 7.59
C VAL A 1022 12.34 36.21 7.50
N GLU A 1023 12.17 34.92 7.76
CA GLU A 1023 13.25 33.93 7.66
C GLU A 1023 13.35 33.32 6.26
N ARG A 1024 14.52 32.79 5.92
CA ARG A 1024 14.75 32.11 4.64
C ARG A 1024 13.84 30.88 4.51
N GLY A 1025 12.98 30.88 3.50
CA GLY A 1025 12.01 29.81 3.27
C GLY A 1025 10.61 30.11 3.82
N GLU A 1026 10.39 31.27 4.43
CA GLU A 1026 9.08 31.64 4.95
C GLU A 1026 8.09 31.97 3.80
N ALA A 1027 6.83 31.56 3.96
CA ALA A 1027 5.78 31.78 2.97
C ALA A 1027 5.19 33.20 3.10
N LEU A 1028 5.29 33.98 2.03
CA LEU A 1028 4.83 35.38 1.98
C LEU A 1028 3.32 35.49 1.68
N THR A 1029 2.74 34.47 1.03
CA THR A 1029 1.33 34.43 0.66
C THR A 1029 0.65 33.18 1.19
N GLU A 1030 -0.68 33.23 1.30
CA GLU A 1030 -1.50 32.06 1.54
C GLU A 1030 -1.43 31.09 0.34
N GLY A 1031 -1.41 29.79 0.63
CA GLY A 1031 -1.29 28.75 -0.38
C GLY A 1031 -0.40 27.60 0.06
N SER A 1032 -0.15 26.69 -0.87
CA SER A 1032 0.71 25.52 -0.68
C SER A 1032 2.12 25.79 -1.20
N ILE A 1033 3.14 25.43 -0.43
CA ILE A 1033 4.54 25.60 -0.84
C ILE A 1033 4.91 24.51 -1.85
N GLU A 1034 5.65 24.89 -2.90
CA GLU A 1034 6.26 23.94 -3.84
C GLU A 1034 7.46 23.23 -3.21
N PRO A 1035 7.40 21.90 -2.97
CA PRO A 1035 8.45 21.21 -2.20
C PRO A 1035 9.83 21.22 -2.85
N LYS A 1036 9.92 21.27 -4.19
CA LYS A 1036 11.21 21.28 -4.90
C LYS A 1036 11.94 22.61 -4.74
N ASN A 1037 11.20 23.71 -4.82
CA ASN A 1037 11.76 25.04 -4.61
C ASN A 1037 12.17 25.21 -3.13
N PHE A 1038 11.33 24.73 -2.22
CA PHE A 1038 11.61 24.74 -0.79
C PHE A 1038 12.90 23.98 -0.43
N LEU A 1039 13.14 22.81 -1.04
CA LEU A 1039 14.40 22.06 -0.87
C LEU A 1039 15.64 22.85 -1.29
N SER A 1040 15.58 23.61 -2.38
CA SER A 1040 16.71 24.44 -2.81
C SER A 1040 16.96 25.65 -1.91
N ILE A 1041 15.93 26.13 -1.22
CA ILE A 1041 15.99 27.32 -0.36
C ILE A 1041 16.38 26.92 1.06
N SER A 1042 15.57 26.10 1.73
CA SER A 1042 15.67 25.82 3.17
C SER A 1042 16.45 24.54 3.51
N GLY A 1043 16.77 23.73 2.51
CA GLY A 1043 17.52 22.49 2.70
C GLY A 1043 16.68 21.28 3.11
N LEU A 1044 17.37 20.18 3.45
CA LEU A 1044 16.79 18.85 3.55
C LEU A 1044 15.89 18.68 4.79
N ASN A 1045 16.40 18.97 6.00
CA ASN A 1045 15.65 18.78 7.24
C ASN A 1045 14.36 19.62 7.26
N ALA A 1046 14.43 20.89 6.83
CA ALA A 1046 13.25 21.76 6.75
C ALA A 1046 12.19 21.17 5.80
N THR A 1047 12.62 20.65 4.64
CA THR A 1047 11.72 20.04 3.65
C THR A 1047 11.06 18.77 4.18
N GLU A 1048 11.81 17.91 4.88
CA GLU A 1048 11.27 16.70 5.50
C GLU A 1048 10.21 17.02 6.57
N SER A 1049 10.50 17.96 7.46
CA SER A 1049 9.55 18.42 8.48
C SER A 1049 8.31 19.09 7.88
N TYR A 1050 8.47 19.87 6.81
CA TYR A 1050 7.34 20.47 6.10
C TYR A 1050 6.43 19.40 5.47
N LEU A 1051 7.02 18.41 4.78
CA LEU A 1051 6.25 17.32 4.17
C LEU A 1051 5.51 16.48 5.23
N LEU A 1052 6.16 16.20 6.37
CA LEU A 1052 5.54 15.52 7.50
C LEU A 1052 4.33 16.31 8.04
N LYS A 1053 4.52 17.61 8.34
CA LYS A 1053 3.48 18.50 8.84
C LYS A 1053 2.27 18.56 7.90
N GLU A 1054 2.51 18.74 6.60
CA GLU A 1054 1.42 18.84 5.61
C GLU A 1054 0.63 17.55 5.46
N VAL A 1055 1.30 16.39 5.51
CA VAL A 1055 0.62 15.10 5.45
C VAL A 1055 -0.22 14.89 6.72
N GLN A 1056 0.37 15.13 7.90
CA GLN A 1056 -0.36 14.97 9.18
C GLN A 1056 -1.58 15.88 9.27
N LYS A 1057 -1.43 17.15 8.87
CA LYS A 1057 -2.53 18.11 8.79
C LYS A 1057 -3.72 17.55 8.02
N VAL A 1058 -3.50 16.98 6.83
CA VAL A 1058 -4.58 16.46 6.00
C VAL A 1058 -5.28 15.25 6.62
N TYR A 1059 -4.54 14.35 7.29
CA TYR A 1059 -5.14 13.19 7.96
C TYR A 1059 -5.91 13.59 9.23
N ARG A 1060 -5.31 14.42 10.11
CA ARG A 1060 -5.92 14.88 11.37
C ARG A 1060 -7.16 15.75 11.11
N MET A 1061 -7.13 16.66 10.13
CA MET A 1061 -8.33 17.43 9.72
C MET A 1061 -9.50 16.55 9.27
N GLN A 1062 -9.24 15.32 8.84
CA GLN A 1062 -10.27 14.36 8.43
C GLN A 1062 -10.62 13.37 9.55
N GLY A 1063 -10.08 13.58 10.77
CA GLY A 1063 -10.30 12.73 11.93
C GLY A 1063 -9.69 11.34 11.78
N VAL A 1064 -8.56 11.24 11.09
CA VAL A 1064 -7.77 10.01 10.97
C VAL A 1064 -6.42 10.25 11.63
N GLU A 1065 -6.05 9.36 12.55
CA GLU A 1065 -4.78 9.40 13.25
C GLU A 1065 -3.82 8.38 12.63
N ILE A 1066 -2.59 8.83 12.37
CA ILE A 1066 -1.48 8.04 11.82
C ILE A 1066 -0.22 8.50 12.55
N ASP A 1067 0.63 7.57 12.95
CA ASP A 1067 1.92 7.90 13.57
C ASP A 1067 2.92 8.50 12.56
N ASP A 1068 3.65 9.52 13.02
CA ASP A 1068 4.70 10.23 12.27
C ASP A 1068 5.70 9.29 11.59
N LYS A 1069 6.07 8.16 12.22
CA LYS A 1069 7.11 7.25 11.72
C LYS A 1069 6.78 6.68 10.36
N HIS A 1070 5.49 6.46 10.07
CA HIS A 1070 5.06 5.94 8.79
C HIS A 1070 5.29 6.95 7.67
N VAL A 1071 5.01 8.23 7.94
CA VAL A 1071 5.24 9.32 7.00
C VAL A 1071 6.74 9.58 6.83
N GLU A 1072 7.52 9.56 7.92
CA GLU A 1072 8.97 9.70 7.87
C GLU A 1072 9.63 8.67 6.94
N VAL A 1073 9.23 7.39 7.08
CA VAL A 1073 9.75 6.30 6.25
C VAL A 1073 9.44 6.52 4.77
N MET A 1074 8.25 7.04 4.43
CA MET A 1074 7.90 7.36 3.04
C MET A 1074 8.70 8.55 2.49
N VAL A 1075 8.74 9.66 3.23
CA VAL A 1075 9.41 10.89 2.81
C VAL A 1075 10.92 10.66 2.64
N ARG A 1076 11.53 9.84 3.50
CA ARG A 1076 12.93 9.42 3.34
C ARG A 1076 13.19 8.74 1.99
N GLN A 1077 12.25 7.94 1.48
CA GLN A 1077 12.42 7.32 0.16
C GLN A 1077 12.30 8.32 -1.01
N MET A 1078 11.61 9.45 -0.82
CA MET A 1078 11.51 10.52 -1.82
C MET A 1078 12.82 11.32 -1.97
N LEU A 1079 13.65 11.37 -0.92
CA LEU A 1079 14.88 12.17 -0.84
C LEU A 1079 16.17 11.34 -0.89
N ARG A 1080 16.07 10.05 -1.22
CA ARG A 1080 17.21 9.09 -1.20
C ARG A 1080 18.31 9.37 -2.23
N LYS A 1081 18.06 10.20 -3.25
CA LYS A 1081 18.99 10.44 -4.36
C LYS A 1081 19.57 11.85 -4.37
N VAL A 1082 20.82 11.94 -4.81
CA VAL A 1082 21.53 13.20 -5.07
C VAL A 1082 21.88 13.29 -6.55
N ARG A 1083 21.89 14.52 -7.08
CA ARG A 1083 22.38 14.83 -8.42
C ARG A 1083 23.80 15.36 -8.32
N ILE A 1084 24.72 14.72 -9.05
CA ILE A 1084 26.11 15.17 -9.14
C ILE A 1084 26.16 16.46 -9.95
N ILE A 1085 26.80 17.50 -9.42
CA ILE A 1085 27.05 18.75 -10.14
C ILE A 1085 28.42 18.64 -10.79
N GLU A 1086 29.44 18.44 -9.97
CA GLU A 1086 30.81 18.23 -10.42
C GLU A 1086 31.27 16.85 -9.95
N ALA A 1087 31.78 16.05 -10.89
CA ALA A 1087 32.28 14.73 -10.58
C ALA A 1087 33.63 14.75 -9.83
N GLY A 1088 34.35 15.87 -9.86
CA GLY A 1088 35.74 15.92 -9.40
C GLY A 1088 36.58 14.89 -10.14
N ASP A 1089 37.47 14.20 -9.41
CA ASP A 1089 38.29 13.11 -9.94
C ASP A 1089 37.68 11.72 -9.63
N THR A 1090 36.38 11.67 -9.27
CA THR A 1090 35.66 10.42 -9.00
C THR A 1090 35.22 9.71 -10.29
N LYS A 1091 34.72 8.48 -10.18
CA LYS A 1091 34.13 7.73 -11.30
C LYS A 1091 32.66 8.12 -11.59
N LEU A 1092 32.12 9.11 -10.88
CA LEU A 1092 30.73 9.51 -11.05
C LEU A 1092 30.57 10.40 -12.27
N LEU A 1093 29.38 10.40 -12.86
CA LEU A 1093 29.05 11.25 -14.00
C LEU A 1093 28.38 12.56 -13.57
N PRO A 1094 28.79 13.71 -14.12
CA PRO A 1094 28.06 14.96 -13.95
C PRO A 1094 26.60 14.83 -14.39
N GLY A 1095 25.67 15.33 -13.58
CA GLY A 1095 24.23 15.26 -13.83
C GLY A 1095 23.56 13.93 -13.51
N ALA A 1096 24.32 12.86 -13.21
CA ALA A 1096 23.75 11.57 -12.85
C ALA A 1096 23.03 11.60 -11.49
N LEU A 1097 21.96 10.83 -11.38
CA LEU A 1097 21.23 10.61 -10.13
C LEU A 1097 21.79 9.37 -9.43
N VAL A 1098 22.45 9.59 -8.30
CA VAL A 1098 23.15 8.55 -7.53
C VAL A 1098 22.52 8.46 -6.14
N ASP A 1099 22.52 7.26 -5.55
CA ASP A 1099 22.14 7.06 -4.16
C ASP A 1099 23.12 7.77 -3.21
N ILE A 1100 22.63 8.33 -2.11
CA ILE A 1100 23.45 9.04 -1.11
C ILE A 1100 24.62 8.17 -0.61
N HIS A 1101 24.41 6.87 -0.41
CA HIS A 1101 25.46 5.97 0.08
C HIS A 1101 26.55 5.74 -0.96
N ASN A 1102 26.17 5.52 -2.23
CA ASN A 1102 27.12 5.34 -3.32
C ASN A 1102 27.94 6.63 -3.57
N PHE A 1103 27.32 7.80 -3.44
CA PHE A 1103 28.02 9.09 -3.48
C PHE A 1103 29.00 9.25 -2.31
N THR A 1104 28.57 8.92 -1.10
CA THR A 1104 29.40 9.03 0.11
C THR A 1104 30.60 8.08 0.07
N ASP A 1105 30.41 6.84 -0.40
CA ASP A 1105 31.48 5.85 -0.55
C ASP A 1105 32.50 6.31 -1.61
N ALA A 1106 32.03 6.79 -2.78
CA ALA A 1106 32.91 7.30 -3.83
C ALA A 1106 33.75 8.51 -3.36
N ASN A 1107 33.13 9.43 -2.61
CA ASN A 1107 33.85 10.55 -2.03
C ASN A 1107 34.85 10.12 -0.96
N ARG A 1108 34.47 9.17 -0.09
CA ARG A 1108 35.37 8.63 0.93
C ARG A 1108 36.59 7.96 0.29
N GLU A 1109 36.43 7.25 -0.82
CA GLU A 1109 37.54 6.70 -1.61
C GLU A 1109 38.42 7.80 -2.20
N ALA A 1110 37.83 8.82 -2.85
CA ALA A 1110 38.59 9.95 -3.40
C ALA A 1110 39.39 10.71 -2.33
N PHE A 1111 38.79 10.91 -1.14
CA PHE A 1111 39.49 11.51 0.00
C PHE A 1111 40.68 10.67 0.47
N LYS A 1112 40.53 9.33 0.55
CA LYS A 1112 41.64 8.42 0.89
C LYS A 1112 42.79 8.52 -0.11
N GLU A 1113 42.47 8.69 -1.39
CA GLU A 1113 43.43 8.85 -2.48
C GLU A 1113 43.96 10.29 -2.65
N ARG A 1114 43.56 11.24 -1.80
CA ARG A 1114 43.88 12.69 -1.89
C ARG A 1114 43.49 13.33 -3.23
N LYS A 1115 42.40 12.86 -3.82
CA LYS A 1115 41.80 13.36 -5.06
C LYS A 1115 40.66 14.35 -4.77
N ARG A 1116 40.24 15.13 -5.76
CA ARG A 1116 39.10 16.04 -5.60
C ARG A 1116 37.78 15.24 -5.54
N PRO A 1117 36.99 15.35 -4.45
CA PRO A 1117 35.72 14.66 -4.32
C PRO A 1117 34.65 15.26 -5.24
N ALA A 1118 33.57 14.51 -5.45
CA ALA A 1118 32.40 14.98 -6.19
C ALA A 1118 31.51 15.88 -5.32
N THR A 1119 30.88 16.87 -5.94
CA THR A 1119 29.86 17.74 -5.32
C THR A 1119 28.47 17.38 -5.82
N SER A 1120 27.46 17.47 -4.96
CA SER A 1120 26.09 17.08 -5.32
C SER A 1120 25.03 17.98 -4.67
N LYS A 1121 23.83 17.96 -5.24
CA LYS A 1121 22.61 18.56 -4.65
C LYS A 1121 21.57 17.46 -4.37
N PRO A 1122 20.87 17.48 -3.23
CA PRO A 1122 19.77 16.57 -2.98
C PRO A 1122 18.63 16.80 -3.97
N VAL A 1123 17.89 15.74 -4.29
CA VAL A 1123 16.78 15.80 -5.24
C VAL A 1123 15.55 15.15 -4.62
N LEU A 1124 14.45 15.90 -4.56
CA LEU A 1124 13.13 15.36 -4.25
C LEU A 1124 12.51 14.71 -5.48
N LEU A 1125 12.16 13.43 -5.35
CA LEU A 1125 11.46 12.65 -6.38
C LEU A 1125 10.07 12.26 -5.87
N GLY A 1126 9.07 12.39 -6.74
CA GLY A 1126 7.76 11.81 -6.48
C GLY A 1126 7.82 10.28 -6.43
N ILE A 1127 6.91 9.66 -5.67
CA ILE A 1127 6.91 8.21 -5.42
C ILE A 1127 6.96 7.37 -6.71
N THR A 1128 6.21 7.73 -7.74
CA THR A 1128 6.21 6.98 -9.02
C THR A 1128 7.59 7.00 -9.70
N LYS A 1129 8.29 8.14 -9.61
CA LYS A 1129 9.63 8.30 -10.19
C LYS A 1129 10.69 7.61 -9.34
N ALA A 1130 10.56 7.64 -8.01
CA ALA A 1130 11.44 6.94 -7.10
C ALA A 1130 11.40 5.41 -7.33
N SER A 1131 10.21 4.81 -7.49
CA SER A 1131 10.08 3.37 -7.77
C SER A 1131 10.74 2.91 -9.07
N LEU A 1132 10.74 3.76 -10.10
CA LEU A 1132 11.34 3.46 -11.41
C LEU A 1132 12.86 3.55 -11.40
N GLU A 1133 13.41 4.36 -10.49
CA GLU A 1133 14.83 4.66 -10.36
C GLU A 1133 15.52 3.79 -9.29
N THR A 1134 14.95 2.63 -8.98
CA THR A 1134 15.54 1.65 -8.05
C THR A 1134 16.76 0.95 -8.65
N GLU A 1135 17.60 0.36 -7.79
CA GLU A 1135 18.80 -0.36 -8.24
C GLU A 1135 18.44 -1.65 -8.99
N SER A 1136 17.42 -2.36 -8.49
CA SER A 1136 16.87 -3.59 -9.07
C SER A 1136 16.00 -3.32 -10.29
N PHE A 1137 16.40 -3.87 -11.42
CA PHE A 1137 15.60 -3.74 -12.65
C PHE A 1137 14.37 -4.66 -12.64
N LEU A 1138 14.38 -5.75 -11.85
CA LEU A 1138 13.24 -6.65 -11.73
C LEU A 1138 12.07 -5.97 -11.00
N SER A 1139 12.38 -5.27 -9.90
CA SER A 1139 11.37 -4.52 -9.15
C SER A 1139 10.79 -3.38 -10.01
N ALA A 1140 11.65 -2.56 -10.63
CA ALA A 1140 11.20 -1.47 -11.51
C ALA A 1140 10.37 -1.98 -12.71
N ALA A 1141 10.79 -3.07 -13.36
CA ALA A 1141 10.10 -3.62 -14.54
C ALA A 1141 8.70 -4.17 -14.23
N SER A 1142 8.47 -4.65 -13.01
CA SER A 1142 7.17 -5.14 -12.55
C SER A 1142 6.15 -4.01 -12.28
N PHE A 1143 6.66 -2.81 -11.98
CA PHE A 1143 5.86 -1.63 -11.68
C PHE A 1143 5.35 -0.97 -12.97
N GLN A 1144 6.15 -0.19 -13.68
CA GLN A 1144 5.71 0.53 -14.89
C GLN A 1144 6.79 0.52 -15.96
N GLU A 1145 6.40 0.84 -17.19
CA GLU A 1145 7.32 1.00 -18.32
C GLU A 1145 8.32 -0.16 -18.50
N THR A 1146 7.86 -1.40 -18.34
CA THR A 1146 8.67 -2.63 -18.39
C THR A 1146 9.68 -2.64 -19.54
N THR A 1147 9.27 -2.22 -20.74
CA THR A 1147 10.16 -2.18 -21.91
C THR A 1147 11.29 -1.16 -21.75
N ARG A 1148 11.02 0.02 -21.19
CA ARG A 1148 12.04 1.07 -20.98
C ARG A 1148 13.08 0.60 -19.97
N VAL A 1149 12.62 0.04 -18.85
CA VAL A 1149 13.48 -0.48 -17.77
C VAL A 1149 14.38 -1.61 -18.28
N LEU A 1150 13.82 -2.60 -18.99
CA LEU A 1150 14.59 -3.72 -19.52
C LEU A 1150 15.60 -3.30 -20.59
N THR A 1151 15.23 -2.32 -21.44
CA THR A 1151 16.12 -1.77 -22.46
C THR A 1151 17.33 -1.08 -21.82
N ASP A 1152 17.11 -0.26 -20.80
CA ASP A 1152 18.19 0.43 -20.08
C ASP A 1152 19.10 -0.55 -19.34
N ALA A 1153 18.50 -1.53 -18.66
CA ALA A 1153 19.24 -2.55 -17.91
C ALA A 1153 20.09 -3.44 -18.83
N ALA A 1154 19.58 -3.81 -20.01
CA ALA A 1154 20.30 -4.62 -20.99
C ALA A 1154 21.52 -3.88 -21.57
N ILE A 1155 21.40 -2.58 -21.88
CA ILE A 1155 22.52 -1.77 -22.37
C ILE A 1155 23.60 -1.62 -21.28
N LYS A 1156 23.19 -1.29 -20.06
CA LYS A 1156 24.10 -1.14 -18.91
C LYS A 1156 24.70 -2.47 -18.44
N GLY A 1157 24.23 -3.61 -18.94
CA GLY A 1157 24.66 -4.92 -18.49
C GLY A 1157 24.39 -5.16 -17.00
N LYS A 1158 23.29 -4.58 -16.47
CA LYS A 1158 23.03 -4.50 -15.03
C LYS A 1158 23.00 -5.88 -14.37
N ARG A 1159 23.54 -5.92 -13.15
CA ARG A 1159 23.47 -7.05 -12.21
C ARG A 1159 22.55 -6.67 -11.06
N ASP A 1160 21.60 -7.54 -10.77
CA ASP A 1160 20.66 -7.45 -9.66
C ASP A 1160 21.05 -8.43 -8.56
N ASN A 1161 21.21 -7.93 -7.33
CA ASN A 1161 21.64 -8.72 -6.18
C ASN A 1161 20.48 -9.29 -5.34
N LEU A 1162 19.21 -9.08 -5.76
CA LEU A 1162 18.03 -9.70 -5.15
C LEU A 1162 17.90 -9.40 -3.64
N LEU A 1163 18.19 -8.17 -3.23
CA LEU A 1163 18.17 -7.75 -1.82
C LEU A 1163 16.76 -7.37 -1.32
N GLY A 1164 15.85 -7.05 -2.23
CA GLY A 1164 14.49 -6.59 -1.92
C GLY A 1164 13.49 -7.73 -1.81
N LEU A 1165 12.25 -7.38 -1.44
CA LEU A 1165 11.18 -8.37 -1.26
C LEU A 1165 10.67 -8.87 -2.61
N LYS A 1166 10.45 -7.95 -3.55
CA LYS A 1166 9.73 -8.24 -4.80
C LYS A 1166 10.52 -9.13 -5.74
N GLU A 1167 11.84 -8.97 -5.81
CA GLU A 1167 12.69 -9.82 -6.64
C GLU A 1167 12.62 -11.27 -6.19
N ASN A 1168 12.69 -11.50 -4.87
CA ASN A 1168 12.62 -12.83 -4.28
C ASN A 1168 11.24 -13.46 -4.49
N VAL A 1169 10.14 -12.69 -4.34
CA VAL A 1169 8.79 -13.16 -4.67
C VAL A 1169 8.65 -13.55 -6.15
N ILE A 1170 9.18 -12.73 -7.07
CA ILE A 1170 9.14 -12.99 -8.52
C ILE A 1170 9.88 -14.29 -8.87
N ILE A 1171 11.05 -14.51 -8.27
CA ILE A 1171 11.91 -15.66 -8.54
C ILE A 1171 11.41 -16.92 -7.82
N GLY A 1172 10.70 -16.76 -6.70
CA GLY A 1172 10.25 -17.86 -5.83
C GLY A 1172 11.27 -18.25 -4.76
N LYS A 1173 12.05 -17.28 -4.25
CA LYS A 1173 12.93 -17.44 -3.08
C LYS A 1173 12.24 -16.93 -1.81
N LEU A 1174 12.75 -17.35 -0.65
CA LEU A 1174 12.38 -16.75 0.63
C LEU A 1174 12.71 -15.26 0.61
N ILE A 1175 11.80 -14.45 1.14
CA ILE A 1175 12.00 -13.01 1.24
C ILE A 1175 13.03 -12.69 2.33
N PRO A 1176 13.90 -11.68 2.15
CA PRO A 1176 14.92 -11.33 3.13
C PRO A 1176 14.38 -10.45 4.27
N ALA A 1177 13.20 -10.79 4.80
CA ALA A 1177 12.49 -10.12 5.89
C ALA A 1177 11.76 -11.14 6.77
N GLY A 1178 11.43 -10.76 8.00
CA GLY A 1178 10.88 -11.67 9.01
C GLY A 1178 11.75 -12.91 9.20
N THR A 1179 11.10 -14.08 9.27
CA THR A 1179 11.73 -15.41 9.43
C THR A 1179 12.69 -15.78 8.29
N GLY A 1180 12.58 -15.14 7.12
CA GLY A 1180 13.45 -15.37 5.97
C GLY A 1180 14.81 -14.65 6.03
N MET A 1181 15.09 -13.87 7.08
CA MET A 1181 16.41 -13.29 7.29
C MET A 1181 17.45 -14.34 7.68
N ARG A 1182 18.68 -14.18 7.17
CA ARG A 1182 19.82 -15.04 7.50
C ARG A 1182 20.13 -15.12 9.01
N ARG A 1183 19.87 -14.02 9.73
CA ARG A 1183 20.02 -13.96 11.20
C ARG A 1183 19.22 -15.05 11.90
N TYR A 1184 18.05 -15.43 11.37
CA TYR A 1184 17.18 -16.44 11.95
C TYR A 1184 17.35 -17.81 11.29
N SER A 1185 17.64 -17.86 9.98
CA SER A 1185 17.84 -19.15 9.28
C SER A 1185 19.14 -19.85 9.66
N ASP A 1186 20.18 -19.09 10.02
CA ASP A 1186 21.54 -19.62 10.25
C ASP A 1186 21.82 -19.87 11.75
N VAL A 1187 20.80 -19.74 12.62
CA VAL A 1187 20.92 -20.01 14.06
C VAL A 1187 21.24 -21.49 14.26
N GLN A 1188 22.41 -21.78 14.80
CA GLN A 1188 22.77 -23.13 15.23
C GLN A 1188 22.16 -23.37 16.62
N TYR A 1189 21.22 -24.32 16.69
CA TYR A 1189 20.69 -24.78 17.97
C TYR A 1189 21.68 -25.79 18.55
N ASP A 1190 22.14 -25.54 19.78
CA ASP A 1190 22.61 -26.64 20.63
C ASP A 1190 21.41 -27.53 20.88
N LYS A 1191 21.38 -28.71 20.25
CA LYS A 1191 20.36 -29.71 20.56
C LYS A 1191 20.50 -30.02 22.03
N ALA A 1192 19.57 -29.53 22.85
CA ALA A 1192 19.39 -30.02 24.20
C ALA A 1192 19.24 -31.55 24.09
N THR A 1193 20.21 -32.27 24.66
CA THR A 1193 20.10 -33.70 24.91
C THR A 1193 18.75 -33.91 25.59
N PRO A 1194 17.89 -34.81 25.08
CA PRO A 1194 16.65 -35.12 25.77
C PRO A 1194 17.06 -35.64 27.14
N GLU A 1195 16.72 -34.90 28.20
CA GLU A 1195 16.77 -35.44 29.55
C GLU A 1195 15.84 -36.64 29.55
N GLU A 1196 16.42 -37.83 29.67
CA GLU A 1196 15.68 -39.05 29.94
C GLU A 1196 14.89 -38.78 31.22
N VAL A 1197 13.57 -38.65 31.08
CA VAL A 1197 12.65 -38.66 32.20
C VAL A 1197 12.78 -40.05 32.82
N VAL A 1198 13.62 -40.16 33.84
CA VAL A 1198 13.70 -41.34 34.69
C VAL A 1198 12.39 -41.39 35.45
N GLU A 1199 11.51 -42.31 35.07
CA GLU A 1199 10.32 -42.66 35.87
C GLU A 1199 10.80 -43.12 37.25
N GLU A 1200 10.60 -42.29 38.27
CA GLU A 1200 10.68 -42.71 39.67
C GLU A 1200 9.56 -43.71 39.94
N ILE A 1201 9.92 -44.99 39.96
CA ILE A 1201 9.07 -46.07 40.45
C ILE A 1201 8.85 -45.84 41.95
N GLN A 1202 7.61 -45.51 42.31
CA GLN A 1202 7.17 -45.46 43.71
C GLN A 1202 7.37 -46.83 44.39
N PRO A 1203 7.93 -46.89 45.61
CA PRO A 1203 8.00 -48.13 46.37
C PRO A 1203 6.60 -48.49 46.89
N THR A 1204 6.23 -49.74 46.66
CA THR A 1204 5.02 -50.37 47.18
C THR A 1204 5.13 -50.54 48.69
N GLU A 1205 4.22 -49.93 49.46
CA GLU A 1205 4.01 -50.22 50.87
C GLU A 1205 3.20 -51.52 51.04
N ILE A 1206 3.67 -52.37 51.94
CA ILE A 1206 2.93 -53.46 52.60
C ILE A 1206 2.16 -52.88 53.78
#